data_AF-A0A972Q4P9-F1
#
_entry.id   AF-A0A972Q4P9-F1
#
_cell.length_a   1.000
_cell.length_b   1.000
_cell.length_c   1.000
_cell.angle_alpha   90.00
_cell.angle_beta   90.00
_cell.angle_gamma   90.00
#
_symmetry.space_group_name_H-M   'P 1'
#
loop_
_entity.id
_entity.type
_entity.pdbx_description
1 polymer ?
#
loop_
_entity_poly.entity_id
_entity_poly.type
_entity_poly.pdbx_seq_one_letter_code
_entity_poly.pdbx_strand_id
1 'polypeptide(L)'
;MFADLIYFDRLNLADPAQDLVAIYARHSNEKIQFRLDFLDLPQQPNISIELNVGFRPRSKIKDLKLAKFHIWATNGHEPSIEDQNQQPVHGLNPKIYWKTELDYVVIEINNPSFASTHQVENLSATILDGEGQPAAPPTPQIPIAALSSSYKAPLLLVFYDLMPGFTPAQTLRRWDGAHTGPFGQRHGLRYLLQAVEETGTPVVLLDLKKPNSLAALNYLGQIEKIRQLAEKGLLILPDVGIGDPEFVGQSLRLSRAVSRNFAFPDHPLVFASLSSKSYNINRYKAAFAVLPYSDSLYTWQSIRLIPLPQTFQSPQKNNMEIDQAGLTIAAKQQLVKAAQAGNAQTLVTFGGSLSQSAWGDAQSSQLAFEYIQSHPWIHVLTQQDLLTLPTRQGYIFQDCENLLCTPHDLPLKPYSAAGFIKSSALAYPELKNALRQELESLTEGKMTDQAWQMFLNLTKPTADERLQQLQVNYLGNVGHLIAGIKWLQNPATLHTCAVDLDWDGEMECMLASKQLFTTYEPDGARLLILIARNTQGAQQWIGPASQFSVGLSDSVDWKLESGPASDPNEIPGAFSDLENTHQPFFAEIKENQIIFNAANGSLQKTFSIVSNNLLVEYRSEQARTTRIPLLILPEQRDTPKWKERLDRLVSGENIDDSLLPSIQLVAASNRQDSFHDSYKWMSQPENPSFGYPLGHYLPFPVTLLTIQGPKSFSVKFTFPP
;
A
#
# COMPACT_ATOMS: atom_id res chain seq x y z
N MET A 1 24.23 33.38 12.00
CA MET A 1 23.54 33.08 10.73
C MET A 1 24.22 31.85 10.17
N PHE A 2 23.53 30.70 10.18
CA PHE A 2 24.06 29.44 9.67
C PHE A 2 23.90 29.47 8.16
N ALA A 3 25.00 29.62 7.42
CA ALA A 3 25.00 29.31 6.01
C ALA A 3 25.77 27.99 5.90
N ASP A 4 25.06 26.89 5.68
CA ASP A 4 25.68 25.64 5.29
C ASP A 4 26.09 25.81 3.82
N LEU A 5 27.39 25.73 3.58
CA LEU A 5 28.04 26.11 2.34
C LEU A 5 28.63 24.86 1.70
N ILE A 6 28.12 24.42 0.53
CA ILE A 6 28.36 23.08 -0.01
C ILE A 6 29.25 23.10 -1.27
N TYR A 7 30.38 22.39 -1.25
CA TYR A 7 31.15 22.03 -2.46
C TYR A 7 30.93 20.55 -2.75
N PHE A 8 30.71 20.19 -4.03
CA PHE A 8 30.58 18.80 -4.49
C PHE A 8 31.78 18.39 -5.33
N ASP A 9 32.43 17.28 -4.96
CA ASP A 9 33.53 16.72 -5.76
C ASP A 9 33.04 15.72 -6.81
N ARG A 10 33.91 15.37 -7.77
CA ARG A 10 33.68 14.26 -8.72
C ARG A 10 34.04 12.93 -8.05
N LEU A 11 33.18 11.93 -8.24
CA LEU A 11 33.43 10.57 -7.75
C LEU A 11 34.62 9.92 -8.47
N ASN A 12 35.58 9.38 -7.72
CA ASN A 12 36.74 8.63 -8.16
C ASN A 12 36.67 7.19 -7.60
N LEU A 13 35.94 6.34 -8.32
CA LEU A 13 35.45 5.02 -7.88
C LEU A 13 36.52 3.93 -7.61
N ALA A 14 37.81 4.27 -7.54
CA ALA A 14 38.83 3.29 -7.20
C ALA A 14 38.69 2.80 -5.74
N ASP A 15 38.29 3.69 -4.83
CA ASP A 15 37.94 3.38 -3.44
C ASP A 15 36.82 4.32 -2.94
N PRO A 16 35.57 3.85 -2.82
CA PRO A 16 34.44 4.65 -2.33
C PRO A 16 34.66 5.30 -0.95
N ALA A 17 35.55 4.74 -0.11
CA ALA A 17 35.91 5.31 1.18
C ALA A 17 36.71 6.61 1.08
N GLN A 18 37.31 6.86 -0.08
CA GLN A 18 38.13 8.04 -0.35
C GLN A 18 37.38 9.11 -1.13
N ASP A 19 36.15 8.82 -1.57
CA ASP A 19 35.31 9.72 -2.34
C ASP A 19 34.64 10.75 -1.43
N LEU A 20 35.24 11.95 -1.36
CA LEU A 20 34.67 13.11 -0.71
C LEU A 20 33.48 13.65 -1.54
N VAL A 21 32.28 13.57 -0.99
CA VAL A 21 31.04 13.99 -1.66
C VAL A 21 30.76 15.46 -1.45
N ALA A 22 30.80 15.91 -0.20
CA ALA A 22 30.44 17.28 0.14
C ALA A 22 31.30 17.85 1.28
N ILE A 23 31.60 19.16 1.21
CA ILE A 23 32.25 19.89 2.30
C ILE A 23 31.35 21.03 2.78
N TYR A 24 31.25 21.19 4.10
CA TYR A 24 30.53 22.26 4.78
C TYR A 24 31.45 23.04 5.71
N ALA A 25 31.22 24.35 5.82
CA ALA A 25 31.79 25.18 6.85
C ALA A 25 30.67 25.90 7.61
N ARG A 26 30.67 25.80 8.94
CA ARG A 26 29.74 26.47 9.83
C ARG A 26 30.51 27.34 10.82
N HIS A 27 30.01 28.56 11.03
CA HIS A 27 30.70 29.56 11.82
C HIS A 27 29.75 30.24 12.82
N SER A 28 30.10 30.19 14.11
CA SER A 28 29.44 30.95 15.19
C SER A 28 30.46 31.86 15.88
N ASN A 29 30.02 32.64 16.88
CA ASN A 29 30.97 33.43 17.69
C ASN A 29 31.74 32.57 18.70
N GLU A 30 31.36 31.31 18.89
CA GLU A 30 31.95 30.41 19.88
C GLU A 30 32.86 29.37 19.22
N LYS A 31 32.49 28.92 18.01
CA LYS A 31 33.18 27.82 17.33
C LYS A 31 33.10 27.89 15.82
N ILE A 32 34.02 27.18 15.19
CA ILE A 32 34.08 26.94 13.74
C ILE A 32 34.01 25.43 13.52
N GLN A 33 33.17 24.98 12.60
CA GLN A 33 32.99 23.57 12.29
C GLN A 33 33.16 23.35 10.79
N PHE A 34 33.86 22.27 10.43
CA PHE A 34 33.93 21.75 9.09
C PHE A 34 33.30 20.37 9.08
N ARG A 35 32.45 20.08 8.11
CA ARG A 35 31.90 18.73 7.90
C ARG A 35 32.30 18.24 6.52
N LEU A 36 32.74 17.00 6.44
CA LEU A 36 33.06 16.33 5.18
C LEU A 36 32.18 15.09 5.09
N ASP A 37 31.37 15.01 4.03
CA ASP A 37 30.55 13.84 3.70
C ASP A 37 31.30 12.99 2.68
N PHE A 38 31.31 11.67 2.88
CA PHE A 38 31.95 10.68 2.03
C PHE A 38 30.90 9.82 1.34
N LEU A 39 31.31 9.08 0.30
CA LEU A 39 30.41 8.15 -0.37
C LEU A 39 30.16 6.88 0.46
N ASP A 40 31.20 6.32 1.09
CA ASP A 40 31.11 5.10 1.89
C ASP A 40 32.25 4.99 2.92
N LEU A 41 32.09 5.58 4.10
CA LEU A 41 33.14 5.67 5.11
C LEU A 41 33.16 4.39 5.98
N PRO A 42 34.22 3.57 5.96
CA PRO A 42 34.26 2.33 6.72
C PRO A 42 34.31 2.59 8.23
N GLN A 43 33.88 1.62 9.05
CA GLN A 43 33.87 1.74 10.52
C GLN A 43 35.24 2.08 11.11
N GLN A 44 36.32 1.62 10.48
CA GLN A 44 37.69 1.94 10.83
C GLN A 44 38.37 2.60 9.61
N PRO A 45 38.21 3.92 9.43
CA PRO A 45 38.80 4.60 8.30
C PRO A 45 40.33 4.55 8.40
N ASN A 46 40.98 4.06 7.33
CA ASN A 46 42.42 4.12 7.14
C ASN A 46 42.78 5.30 6.21
N ILE A 47 42.25 6.48 6.54
CA ILE A 47 42.49 7.71 5.81
C ILE A 47 42.95 8.80 6.77
N SER A 48 43.74 9.74 6.24
CA SER A 48 44.01 11.02 6.89
C SER A 48 43.35 12.14 6.09
N ILE A 49 42.74 13.09 6.77
CA ILE A 49 42.23 14.30 6.13
C ILE A 49 43.27 15.38 6.33
N GLU A 50 43.50 16.21 5.32
CA GLU A 50 44.26 17.46 5.39
C GLU A 50 43.34 18.60 4.94
N LEU A 51 42.88 19.43 5.89
CA LEU A 51 42.10 20.63 5.56
C LEU A 51 42.99 21.86 5.47
N ASN A 52 43.07 22.47 4.30
CA ASN A 52 43.72 23.75 4.03
C ASN A 52 42.68 24.88 4.14
N VAL A 53 42.69 25.62 5.25
CA VAL A 53 41.68 26.67 5.52
C VAL A 53 42.31 28.05 5.52
N GLY A 54 41.76 28.99 4.74
CA GLY A 54 42.12 30.41 4.82
C GLY A 54 41.16 31.20 5.71
N PHE A 55 41.69 32.01 6.61
CA PHE A 55 40.91 32.87 7.51
C PHE A 55 41.14 34.36 7.25
N ARG A 56 40.05 35.13 7.31
CA ARG A 56 40.06 36.59 7.23
C ARG A 56 39.64 37.22 8.56
N PRO A 57 40.36 38.22 9.09
CA PRO A 57 39.94 38.95 10.28
C PRO A 57 38.63 39.72 10.03
N ARG A 58 37.72 39.73 11.02
CA ARG A 58 36.47 40.49 11.01
C ARG A 58 36.68 41.98 11.28
N SER A 59 37.77 42.36 11.94
CA SER A 59 38.15 43.75 12.22
C SER A 59 39.38 44.17 11.43
N LYS A 60 39.58 45.47 11.21
CA LYS A 60 40.74 46.05 10.49
C LYS A 60 42.09 45.92 11.24
N ILE A 61 42.23 44.96 12.16
CA ILE A 61 43.51 44.69 12.83
C ILE A 61 44.48 44.14 11.79
N LYS A 62 45.60 44.84 11.60
CA LYS A 62 46.40 44.82 10.37
C LYS A 62 47.38 43.66 10.21
N ASP A 63 47.53 42.75 11.18
CA ASP A 63 48.78 41.95 11.25
C ASP A 63 48.65 40.42 11.37
N LEU A 64 47.50 39.80 11.09
CA LEU A 64 47.47 38.33 10.88
C LEU A 64 47.34 38.00 9.39
N LYS A 65 48.49 37.74 8.76
CA LYS A 65 48.55 37.07 7.45
C LYS A 65 48.06 35.63 7.60
N LEU A 66 46.90 35.36 7.01
CA LEU A 66 46.32 34.08 6.57
C LEU A 66 47.05 32.82 7.09
N ALA A 67 46.57 32.28 8.22
CA ALA A 67 46.93 30.94 8.64
C ALA A 67 46.22 29.95 7.71
N LYS A 68 46.95 29.36 6.76
CA LYS A 68 46.62 28.04 6.25
C LYS A 68 46.83 27.09 7.41
N PHE A 69 45.77 26.40 7.77
CA PHE A 69 45.89 25.33 8.74
C PHE A 69 46.05 24.00 8.01
N HIS A 70 46.80 23.07 8.60
CA HIS A 70 46.73 21.65 8.27
C HIS A 70 46.06 20.95 9.44
N ILE A 71 44.95 20.28 9.19
CA ILE A 71 44.26 19.46 10.20
C ILE A 71 44.45 18.03 9.81
N TRP A 72 45.20 17.26 10.60
CA TRP A 72 45.39 15.82 10.42
C TRP A 72 44.30 15.05 11.16
N ALA A 73 43.59 14.18 10.45
CA ALA A 73 42.54 13.35 11.00
C ALA A 73 42.84 11.86 10.77
N THR A 74 43.54 11.19 11.68
CA THR A 74 43.69 9.73 11.61
C THR A 74 42.86 9.06 12.70
N ASN A 75 42.52 7.80 12.48
CA ASN A 75 41.94 6.97 13.53
C ASN A 75 43.05 6.62 14.55
N GLY A 76 43.20 7.42 15.61
CA GLY A 76 44.13 7.14 16.72
C GLY A 76 45.25 8.15 16.99
N HIS A 77 45.35 9.27 16.25
CA HIS A 77 46.23 10.40 16.63
C HIS A 77 45.43 11.63 17.04
N GLU A 78 46.01 12.44 17.93
CA GLU A 78 45.42 13.73 18.29
C GLU A 78 45.47 14.68 17.10
N PRO A 79 44.35 15.30 16.73
CA PRO A 79 44.32 16.22 15.61
C PRO A 79 45.10 17.49 15.95
N SER A 80 46.03 17.87 15.07
CA SER A 80 46.83 19.09 15.20
C SER A 80 46.32 20.19 14.27
N ILE A 81 46.67 21.43 14.59
CA ILE A 81 46.49 22.59 13.74
C ILE A 81 47.87 23.21 13.57
N GLU A 82 48.37 23.25 12.34
CA GLU A 82 49.68 23.82 12.00
C GLU A 82 49.54 25.12 11.22
N ASP A 83 50.43 26.10 11.38
CA ASP A 83 50.45 27.30 10.56
C ASP A 83 51.13 27.07 9.19
N GLN A 84 51.25 28.13 8.38
CA GLN A 84 51.90 28.10 7.06
C GLN A 84 53.39 27.69 7.08
N ASN A 85 54.02 27.62 8.24
CA ASN A 85 55.41 27.16 8.44
C ASN A 85 55.46 25.77 9.12
N GLN A 86 54.36 25.03 9.14
CA GLN A 86 54.23 23.72 9.80
C GLN A 86 54.49 23.78 11.31
N GLN A 87 54.24 24.93 11.96
CA GLN A 87 54.36 25.06 13.41
C GLN A 87 53.00 24.87 14.09
N PRO A 88 52.92 24.09 15.19
CA PRO A 88 51.68 23.91 15.93
C PRO A 88 51.11 25.25 16.44
N VAL A 89 49.82 25.48 16.19
CA VAL A 89 49.13 26.69 16.66
C VAL A 89 48.53 26.44 18.04
N HIS A 90 49.28 26.84 19.06
CA HIS A 90 48.87 26.70 20.44
C HIS A 90 47.56 27.44 20.75
N GLY A 91 46.65 26.76 21.45
CA GLY A 91 45.35 27.30 21.86
C GLY A 91 44.20 27.04 20.87
N LEU A 92 44.49 26.48 19.69
CA LEU A 92 43.49 25.93 18.78
C LEU A 92 43.59 24.40 18.79
N ASN A 93 42.74 23.76 19.57
CA ASN A 93 42.68 22.29 19.65
C ASN A 93 41.45 21.81 18.88
N PRO A 94 41.61 21.26 17.67
CA PRO A 94 40.48 20.71 16.92
C PRO A 94 39.94 19.46 17.62
N LYS A 95 38.64 19.21 17.49
CA LYS A 95 38.01 17.95 17.86
C LYS A 95 37.46 17.30 16.60
N ILE A 96 37.65 15.99 16.47
CA ILE A 96 37.17 15.23 15.33
C ILE A 96 36.11 14.25 15.80
N TYR A 97 34.98 14.27 15.11
CA TYR A 97 33.84 13.39 15.33
C TYR A 97 33.63 12.56 14.07
N TRP A 98 34.09 11.32 14.10
CA TRP A 98 33.82 10.34 13.05
C TRP A 98 32.39 9.81 13.20
N LYS A 99 31.62 9.88 12.13
CA LYS A 99 30.25 9.38 12.02
C LYS A 99 30.18 8.40 10.86
N THR A 100 30.90 7.29 11.01
CA THR A 100 31.06 6.25 9.99
C THR A 100 29.74 5.57 9.66
N GLU A 101 28.80 5.53 10.60
CA GLU A 101 27.45 5.05 10.38
C GLU A 101 26.59 5.96 9.47
N LEU A 102 27.02 7.21 9.24
CA LEU A 102 26.36 8.19 8.38
C LEU A 102 27.33 8.77 7.34
N ASP A 103 28.47 8.14 7.09
CA ASP A 103 29.47 8.56 6.10
C ASP A 103 29.94 10.02 6.21
N TYR A 104 30.05 10.58 7.40
CA TYR A 104 30.64 11.93 7.54
C TYR A 104 31.59 12.07 8.71
N VAL A 105 32.37 13.13 8.67
CA VAL A 105 33.26 13.55 9.76
C VAL A 105 33.04 15.03 10.04
N VAL A 106 33.08 15.40 11.32
CA VAL A 106 33.02 16.80 11.76
C VAL A 106 34.30 17.17 12.46
N ILE A 107 34.92 18.25 12.00
CA ILE A 107 36.10 18.87 12.60
C ILE A 107 35.66 20.18 13.25
N GLU A 108 35.76 20.26 14.58
CA GLU A 108 35.32 21.40 15.37
C GLU A 108 36.49 22.12 16.03
N ILE A 109 36.57 23.44 15.85
CA ILE A 109 37.48 24.33 16.56
C ILE A 109 36.65 25.15 17.56
N ASN A 110 36.68 24.74 18.82
CA ASN A 110 35.96 25.42 19.90
C ASN A 110 36.88 26.44 20.60
N ASN A 111 36.97 27.63 20.02
CA ASN A 111 37.72 28.75 20.59
C ASN A 111 36.97 30.07 20.32
N PRO A 112 36.23 30.59 21.31
CA PRO A 112 35.43 31.81 21.13
C PRO A 112 36.26 33.05 20.77
N SER A 113 37.48 33.18 21.30
CA SER A 113 38.37 34.30 20.99
C SER A 113 38.78 34.30 19.51
N PHE A 114 39.02 33.11 18.95
CA PHE A 114 39.36 32.96 17.54
C PHE A 114 38.12 33.08 16.64
N ALA A 115 37.04 32.35 16.96
CA ALA A 115 35.81 32.32 16.18
C ALA A 115 35.09 33.69 16.13
N SER A 116 35.13 34.49 17.20
CA SER A 116 34.54 35.83 17.18
C SER A 116 35.30 36.83 16.32
N THR A 117 36.60 36.63 16.10
CA THR A 117 37.51 37.58 15.44
C THR A 117 37.87 37.21 14.01
N HIS A 118 37.68 35.95 13.61
CA HIS A 118 38.01 35.45 12.27
C HIS A 118 36.74 35.01 11.54
N GLN A 119 36.81 34.92 10.22
CA GLN A 119 35.84 34.23 9.39
C GLN A 119 36.59 33.32 8.43
N VAL A 120 36.02 32.18 8.08
CA VAL A 120 36.54 31.35 7.00
C VAL A 120 36.40 32.12 5.70
N GLU A 121 37.47 32.21 4.91
CA GLU A 121 37.50 32.87 3.60
C GLU A 121 37.53 31.85 2.47
N ASN A 122 38.33 30.81 2.61
CA ASN A 122 38.42 29.73 1.65
C ASN A 122 38.82 28.40 2.32
N LEU A 123 38.57 27.30 1.62
CA LEU A 123 38.78 25.94 2.10
C LEU A 123 39.19 25.02 0.95
N SER A 124 40.08 24.09 1.20
CA SER A 124 40.27 22.88 0.39
C SER A 124 40.57 21.69 1.29
N ALA A 125 40.23 20.49 0.84
CA ALA A 125 40.52 19.24 1.50
C ALA A 125 41.39 18.35 0.60
N THR A 126 42.34 17.66 1.21
CA THR A 126 43.06 16.53 0.61
C THR A 126 42.74 15.30 1.45
N ILE A 127 42.36 14.20 0.79
CA ILE A 127 42.23 12.90 1.44
C ILE A 127 43.53 12.14 1.18
N LEU A 128 44.15 11.64 2.26
CA LEU A 128 45.37 10.86 2.23
C LEU A 128 45.04 9.42 2.63
N ASP A 129 45.69 8.45 2.00
CA ASP A 129 45.57 7.04 2.37
C ASP A 129 46.35 6.71 3.66
N GLY A 130 46.34 5.44 4.07
CA GLY A 130 47.07 4.97 5.24
C GLY A 130 48.60 5.05 5.13
N GLU A 131 49.14 5.30 3.93
CA GLU A 131 50.57 5.55 3.69
C GLU A 131 50.90 7.05 3.66
N GLY A 132 49.89 7.92 3.85
CA GLY A 132 50.03 9.37 3.81
C GLY A 132 50.14 9.95 2.40
N GLN A 133 49.81 9.17 1.36
CA GLN A 133 49.79 9.64 -0.02
C GLN A 133 48.39 10.16 -0.40
N PRO A 134 48.28 11.18 -1.29
CA PRO A 134 46.99 11.64 -1.77
C PRO A 134 46.19 10.51 -2.45
N ALA A 135 45.08 10.13 -1.81
CA ALA A 135 44.11 9.17 -2.30
C ALA A 135 43.32 9.70 -3.52
N ALA A 136 43.11 11.01 -3.56
CA ALA A 136 42.46 11.72 -4.65
C ALA A 136 43.15 13.08 -4.88
N PRO A 137 42.98 13.70 -6.06
CA PRO A 137 43.39 15.09 -6.27
C PRO A 137 42.77 15.99 -5.19
N PRO A 138 43.51 16.96 -4.62
CA PRO A 138 42.95 17.87 -3.64
C PRO A 138 41.80 18.66 -4.25
N THR A 139 40.76 18.91 -3.46
CA THR A 139 39.65 19.76 -3.91
C THR A 139 40.22 21.15 -4.29
N PRO A 140 39.66 21.85 -5.29
CA PRO A 140 40.06 23.20 -5.59
C PRO A 140 39.91 24.10 -4.35
N GLN A 141 40.67 25.20 -4.30
CA GLN A 141 40.50 26.18 -3.24
C GLN A 141 39.15 26.89 -3.41
N ILE A 142 38.22 26.63 -2.50
CA ILE A 142 36.82 27.05 -2.60
C ILE A 142 36.62 28.35 -1.79
N PRO A 143 36.24 29.48 -2.41
CA PRO A 143 35.85 30.68 -1.68
C PRO A 143 34.53 30.47 -0.93
N ILE A 144 34.46 30.84 0.33
CA ILE A 144 33.24 30.76 1.15
C ILE A 144 32.09 31.57 0.55
N ALA A 145 32.38 32.67 -0.16
CA ALA A 145 31.38 33.47 -0.86
C ALA A 145 30.87 32.83 -2.17
N ALA A 146 31.61 31.87 -2.74
CA ALA A 146 31.20 31.13 -3.94
C ALA A 146 30.36 29.89 -3.60
N LEU A 147 30.37 29.48 -2.33
CA LEU A 147 29.45 28.49 -1.81
C LEU A 147 28.07 29.15 -1.68
N SER A 148 27.12 28.85 -2.57
CA SER A 148 25.72 29.27 -2.39
C SER A 148 24.74 28.24 -2.97
N SER A 149 24.03 27.57 -2.07
CA SER A 149 22.68 26.96 -2.14
C SER A 149 22.14 26.21 -3.39
N SER A 150 22.90 25.85 -4.43
CA SER A 150 22.28 25.31 -5.67
C SER A 150 22.33 23.80 -5.90
N TYR A 151 23.22 23.05 -5.24
CA TYR A 151 23.39 21.63 -5.51
C TYR A 151 22.67 20.80 -4.44
N LYS A 152 21.40 20.50 -4.68
CA LYS A 152 20.68 19.52 -3.88
C LYS A 152 20.15 18.43 -4.78
N ALA A 153 20.26 17.17 -4.35
CA ALA A 153 19.60 16.05 -5.00
C ALA A 153 18.10 16.10 -4.68
N PRO A 154 17.21 16.40 -5.65
CA PRO A 154 15.77 16.35 -5.40
C PRO A 154 15.36 14.89 -5.29
N LEU A 155 14.97 14.43 -4.10
CA LEU A 155 14.65 13.04 -3.81
C LEU A 155 13.14 12.87 -3.60
N LEU A 156 12.52 12.03 -4.42
CA LEU A 156 11.14 11.60 -4.30
C LEU A 156 11.09 10.18 -3.73
N LEU A 157 10.47 9.99 -2.57
CA LEU A 157 10.24 8.67 -1.96
C LEU A 157 8.78 8.24 -2.18
N VAL A 158 8.56 7.20 -3.00
CA VAL A 158 7.23 6.78 -3.46
C VAL A 158 7.00 5.29 -3.25
N PHE A 159 5.93 4.97 -2.51
CA PHE A 159 5.61 3.59 -2.12
C PHE A 159 4.20 3.18 -2.56
N TYR A 160 4.05 1.92 -2.98
CA TYR A 160 2.77 1.28 -3.33
C TYR A 160 2.70 -0.16 -2.78
N ASP A 161 1.55 -0.82 -2.95
CA ASP A 161 1.24 -2.13 -2.34
C ASP A 161 1.37 -2.10 -0.81
N LEU A 162 0.86 -1.02 -0.21
CA LEU A 162 1.08 -0.73 1.21
C LEU A 162 0.30 -1.68 2.12
N MET A 163 -1.00 -1.84 1.85
CA MET A 163 -1.93 -2.56 2.72
C MET A 163 -3.02 -3.30 1.93
N PRO A 164 -2.70 -4.41 1.23
CA PRO A 164 -3.71 -5.37 0.76
C PRO A 164 -4.27 -6.19 1.95
N GLY A 165 -4.82 -5.51 2.95
CA GLY A 165 -5.29 -6.08 4.21
C GLY A 165 -6.73 -6.57 4.11
N PHE A 166 -6.99 -7.60 3.30
CA PHE A 166 -8.35 -8.11 3.14
C PHE A 166 -8.79 -8.95 4.34
N THR A 167 -7.85 -9.61 5.02
CA THR A 167 -8.06 -10.37 6.25
C THR A 167 -7.28 -9.77 7.42
N PRO A 168 -7.62 -10.10 8.69
CA PRO A 168 -6.78 -9.76 9.83
C PRO A 168 -5.33 -10.28 9.70
N ALA A 169 -5.13 -11.48 9.18
CA ALA A 169 -3.80 -12.06 8.94
C ALA A 169 -2.97 -11.23 7.98
N GLN A 170 -3.52 -10.91 6.80
CA GLN A 170 -2.85 -10.06 5.83
C GLN A 170 -2.60 -8.66 6.39
N THR A 171 -3.57 -8.11 7.12
CA THR A 171 -3.46 -6.79 7.75
C THR A 171 -2.31 -6.73 8.75
N LEU A 172 -2.23 -7.70 9.66
CA LEU A 172 -1.18 -7.75 10.67
C LEU A 172 0.20 -7.96 10.02
N ARG A 173 0.27 -8.90 9.07
CA ARG A 173 1.49 -9.21 8.30
C ARG A 173 2.03 -8.02 7.50
N ARG A 174 1.15 -7.15 6.98
CA ARG A 174 1.54 -5.94 6.23
C ARG A 174 1.83 -4.74 7.12
N TRP A 175 1.29 -4.74 8.34
CA TRP A 175 1.55 -3.71 9.33
C TRP A 175 2.87 -3.94 10.07
N ASP A 176 3.03 -5.12 10.68
CA ASP A 176 4.15 -5.50 11.55
C ASP A 176 4.40 -7.02 11.43
N GLY A 177 4.82 -7.43 10.24
CA GLY A 177 5.04 -8.82 9.90
C GLY A 177 6.36 -9.37 10.44
N ALA A 178 6.37 -10.66 10.77
CA ALA A 178 7.55 -11.41 11.17
C ALA A 178 8.12 -12.21 10.00
N HIS A 179 9.42 -12.07 9.77
CA HIS A 179 10.15 -12.77 8.70
C HIS A 179 9.55 -12.52 7.31
N THR A 180 8.97 -11.34 7.11
CA THR A 180 8.26 -10.96 5.87
C THR A 180 9.08 -10.07 4.95
N GLY A 181 10.13 -9.44 5.49
CA GLY A 181 11.05 -8.63 4.72
C GLY A 181 12.09 -9.46 3.98
N PRO A 182 12.79 -8.86 3.01
CA PRO A 182 13.82 -9.54 2.20
C PRO A 182 14.99 -10.10 3.03
N PHE A 183 15.19 -9.59 4.25
CA PHE A 183 16.26 -10.00 5.16
C PHE A 183 15.77 -10.88 6.33
N GLY A 184 14.52 -11.34 6.30
CA GLY A 184 13.97 -12.20 7.34
C GLY A 184 13.75 -11.51 8.69
N GLN A 185 13.80 -10.18 8.75
CA GLN A 185 13.49 -9.40 9.95
C GLN A 185 12.01 -9.02 10.03
N ARG A 186 11.68 -8.19 11.01
CA ARG A 186 10.40 -7.51 11.11
C ARG A 186 10.20 -6.54 9.95
N HIS A 187 9.03 -6.57 9.32
CA HIS A 187 8.76 -5.76 8.13
C HIS A 187 7.28 -5.36 7.99
N GLY A 188 7.02 -4.13 7.55
CA GLY A 188 5.68 -3.63 7.28
C GLY A 188 5.58 -2.10 7.29
N LEU A 189 4.37 -1.60 7.03
CA LEU A 189 4.07 -0.16 6.99
C LEU A 189 4.40 0.55 8.31
N ARG A 190 4.31 -0.15 9.45
CA ARG A 190 4.67 0.41 10.76
C ARG A 190 6.07 1.01 10.77
N TYR A 191 7.05 0.30 10.21
CA TYR A 191 8.46 0.66 10.28
C TYR A 191 8.82 1.81 9.34
N LEU A 192 8.25 1.81 8.13
CA LEU A 192 8.35 2.97 7.23
C LEU A 192 7.80 4.23 7.91
N LEU A 193 6.61 4.15 8.53
CA LEU A 193 6.00 5.29 9.20
C LEU A 193 6.77 5.74 10.44
N GLN A 194 7.41 4.82 11.15
CA GLN A 194 8.28 5.13 12.28
C GLN A 194 9.51 5.91 11.80
N ALA A 195 10.20 5.43 10.77
CA ALA A 195 11.36 6.11 10.20
C ALA A 195 10.99 7.52 9.65
N VAL A 196 9.83 7.64 9.00
CA VAL A 196 9.26 8.92 8.55
C VAL A 196 9.04 9.88 9.72
N GLU A 197 8.41 9.41 10.79
CA GLU A 197 8.07 10.22 11.96
C GLU A 197 9.32 10.66 12.73
N GLU A 198 10.28 9.76 12.94
CA GLU A 198 11.50 10.02 13.70
C GLU A 198 12.46 10.97 12.99
N THR A 199 12.53 10.88 11.65
CA THR A 199 13.44 11.71 10.85
C THR A 199 12.77 12.96 10.27
N GLY A 200 11.44 13.05 10.29
CA GLY A 200 10.71 14.15 9.65
C GLY A 200 10.82 14.15 8.13
N THR A 201 11.11 13.00 7.52
CA THR A 201 11.33 12.84 6.07
C THR A 201 10.01 12.49 5.38
N PRO A 202 9.50 13.34 4.46
CA PRO A 202 8.20 13.09 3.84
C PRO A 202 8.25 11.96 2.79
N VAL A 203 7.14 11.23 2.67
CA VAL A 203 6.97 10.13 1.70
C VAL A 203 5.62 10.20 0.99
N VAL A 204 5.55 9.64 -0.22
CA VAL A 204 4.31 9.42 -0.95
C VAL A 204 3.82 7.99 -0.74
N LEU A 205 2.58 7.86 -0.28
CA LEU A 205 1.92 6.58 -0.08
C LEU A 205 0.77 6.46 -1.10
N LEU A 206 1.07 5.89 -2.28
CA LEU A 206 0.23 6.00 -3.48
C LEU A 206 -1.17 5.41 -3.33
N ASP A 207 -1.27 4.30 -2.60
CA ASP A 207 -2.49 3.49 -2.58
C ASP A 207 -3.08 3.27 -1.19
N LEU A 208 -2.65 4.05 -0.20
CA LEU A 208 -3.14 3.95 1.17
C LEU A 208 -4.63 4.29 1.30
N LYS A 209 -5.12 5.19 0.44
CA LYS A 209 -6.52 5.67 0.41
C LYS A 209 -7.50 4.70 -0.27
N LYS A 210 -7.08 3.48 -0.60
CA LYS A 210 -7.98 2.43 -1.10
C LYS A 210 -9.00 2.06 -0.02
N PRO A 211 -10.27 1.74 -0.37
CA PRO A 211 -11.29 1.37 0.62
C PRO A 211 -10.84 0.26 1.58
N ASN A 212 -10.32 -0.85 1.05
CA ASN A 212 -9.88 -1.98 1.88
C ASN A 212 -8.67 -1.63 2.76
N SER A 213 -7.75 -0.78 2.29
CA SER A 213 -6.60 -0.32 3.09
C SER A 213 -7.05 0.55 4.26
N LEU A 214 -8.00 1.46 4.05
CA LEU A 214 -8.56 2.29 5.11
C LEU A 214 -9.39 1.47 6.11
N ALA A 215 -10.17 0.49 5.64
CA ALA A 215 -10.88 -0.44 6.53
C ALA A 215 -9.90 -1.25 7.42
N ALA A 216 -8.81 -1.76 6.84
CA ALA A 216 -7.77 -2.48 7.58
C ALA A 216 -7.06 -1.59 8.61
N LEU A 217 -6.72 -0.35 8.25
CA LEU A 217 -6.11 0.62 9.18
C LEU A 217 -7.08 1.04 10.28
N ASN A 218 -8.38 1.14 10.00
CA ASN A 218 -9.40 1.40 11.01
C ASN A 218 -9.48 0.24 11.99
N TYR A 219 -9.47 -1.00 11.49
CA TYR A 219 -9.43 -2.21 12.31
C TYR A 219 -8.18 -2.24 13.22
N LEU A 220 -7.00 -1.87 12.70
CA LEU A 220 -5.76 -1.71 13.49
C LEU A 220 -5.78 -0.51 14.46
N GLY A 221 -6.75 0.39 14.35
CA GLY A 221 -6.80 1.64 15.13
C GLY A 221 -5.72 2.66 14.74
N GLN A 222 -5.24 2.65 13.49
CA GLN A 222 -4.11 3.47 13.04
C GLN A 222 -4.50 4.70 12.22
N ILE A 223 -5.80 4.88 11.89
CA ILE A 223 -6.29 6.00 11.07
C ILE A 223 -5.82 7.35 11.62
N GLU A 224 -5.91 7.55 12.93
CA GLU A 224 -5.53 8.80 13.58
C GLU A 224 -4.03 9.08 13.45
N LYS A 225 -3.17 8.07 13.59
CA LYS A 225 -1.71 8.22 13.37
C LYS A 225 -1.43 8.64 11.93
N ILE A 226 -2.07 8.02 10.94
CA ILE A 226 -1.90 8.39 9.53
C ILE A 226 -2.33 9.84 9.28
N ARG A 227 -3.48 10.25 9.84
CA ARG A 227 -3.99 11.62 9.71
C ARG A 227 -3.01 12.63 10.29
N GLN A 228 -2.49 12.38 11.49
CA GLN A 228 -1.51 13.26 12.13
C GLN A 228 -0.22 13.41 11.31
N LEU A 229 0.29 12.32 10.73
CA LEU A 229 1.49 12.38 9.88
C LEU A 229 1.23 13.12 8.56
N ALA A 230 0.03 12.95 7.97
CA ALA A 230 -0.37 13.72 6.79
C ALA A 230 -0.52 15.23 7.10
N GLU A 231 -1.11 15.58 8.24
CA GLU A 231 -1.25 16.97 8.70
C GLU A 231 0.08 17.66 8.98
N LYS A 232 1.08 16.89 9.45
CA LYS A 232 2.47 17.36 9.60
C LYS A 232 3.21 17.51 8.25
N GLY A 233 2.58 17.16 7.13
CA GLY A 233 3.20 17.18 5.80
C GLY A 233 4.19 16.05 5.55
N LEU A 234 4.21 15.02 6.41
CA LEU A 234 5.11 13.87 6.29
C LEU A 234 4.56 12.78 5.35
N LEU A 235 3.24 12.74 5.15
CA LEU A 235 2.61 11.80 4.21
C LEU A 235 1.90 12.58 3.11
N ILE A 236 2.27 12.27 1.87
CA ILE A 236 1.57 12.73 0.67
C ILE A 236 0.63 11.60 0.24
N LEU A 237 -0.69 11.84 0.36
CA LEU A 237 -1.74 10.85 0.15
C LEU A 237 -2.60 11.20 -1.07
N PRO A 238 -2.17 10.83 -2.30
CA PRO A 238 -2.94 11.11 -3.51
C PRO A 238 -4.34 10.45 -3.48
N ASP A 239 -5.27 11.00 -4.26
CA ASP A 239 -6.49 10.26 -4.58
C ASP A 239 -6.13 9.00 -5.39
N VAL A 240 -6.84 7.90 -5.18
CA VAL A 240 -6.50 6.61 -5.79
C VAL A 240 -7.64 6.04 -6.61
N GLY A 241 -7.32 5.64 -7.85
CA GLY A 241 -8.17 4.83 -8.71
C GLY A 241 -7.70 3.38 -8.72
N ILE A 242 -8.62 2.44 -8.53
CA ILE A 242 -8.41 0.99 -8.53
C ILE A 242 -9.26 0.28 -9.57
N GLY A 243 -8.91 -0.96 -9.89
CA GLY A 243 -9.73 -1.82 -10.72
C GLY A 243 -9.67 -1.45 -12.20
N ASP A 244 -10.79 -1.66 -12.87
CA ASP A 244 -10.99 -1.43 -14.29
C ASP A 244 -10.53 -0.04 -14.79
N PRO A 245 -9.58 0.04 -15.75
CA PRO A 245 -9.12 1.30 -16.34
C PRO A 245 -10.20 2.13 -17.04
N GLU A 246 -11.25 1.50 -17.59
CA GLU A 246 -12.31 2.22 -18.29
C GLU A 246 -13.23 2.98 -17.32
N PHE A 247 -13.28 2.56 -16.05
CA PHE A 247 -14.15 3.11 -15.01
C PHE A 247 -13.40 3.85 -13.90
N VAL A 248 -12.23 4.39 -14.24
CA VAL A 248 -11.37 5.13 -13.31
C VAL A 248 -12.09 6.29 -12.60
N GLY A 249 -13.03 6.97 -13.27
CA GLY A 249 -13.81 8.06 -12.68
C GLY A 249 -14.73 7.59 -11.53
N GLN A 250 -15.40 6.46 -11.73
CA GLN A 250 -16.26 5.82 -10.73
C GLN A 250 -15.43 5.27 -9.57
N SER A 251 -14.29 4.66 -9.88
CA SER A 251 -13.31 4.21 -8.89
C SER A 251 -12.79 5.36 -8.01
N LEU A 252 -12.41 6.49 -8.60
CA LEU A 252 -12.00 7.70 -7.87
C LEU A 252 -13.16 8.31 -7.06
N ARG A 253 -14.42 8.25 -7.53
CA ARG A 253 -15.58 8.68 -6.75
C ARG A 253 -15.68 7.88 -5.45
N LEU A 254 -15.61 6.56 -5.54
CA LEU A 254 -15.71 5.65 -4.40
C LEU A 254 -14.57 5.83 -3.41
N SER A 255 -13.31 5.77 -3.88
CA SER A 255 -12.14 5.94 -3.00
C SER A 255 -12.16 7.27 -2.24
N ARG A 256 -12.59 8.37 -2.89
CA ARG A 256 -12.73 9.68 -2.22
C ARG A 256 -13.88 9.70 -1.21
N ALA A 257 -15.02 9.07 -1.53
CA ALA A 257 -16.13 8.98 -0.58
C ALA A 257 -15.70 8.27 0.70
N VAL A 258 -15.01 7.13 0.57
CA VAL A 258 -14.45 6.40 1.72
C VAL A 258 -13.39 7.22 2.44
N SER A 259 -12.47 7.86 1.72
CA SER A 259 -11.44 8.73 2.30
C SER A 259 -12.05 9.84 3.17
N ARG A 260 -13.12 10.49 2.70
CA ARG A 260 -13.83 11.53 3.45
C ARG A 260 -14.53 10.98 4.70
N ASN A 261 -15.07 9.76 4.65
CA ASN A 261 -15.65 9.13 5.85
C ASN A 261 -14.59 8.96 6.96
N PHE A 262 -13.33 8.71 6.59
CA PHE A 262 -12.19 8.65 7.51
C PHE A 262 -11.49 10.00 7.72
N ALA A 263 -12.12 11.12 7.33
CA ALA A 263 -11.61 12.47 7.48
C ALA A 263 -10.29 12.76 6.73
N PHE A 264 -9.96 12.01 5.68
CA PHE A 264 -8.89 12.37 4.75
C PHE A 264 -9.42 13.35 3.68
N PRO A 265 -8.73 14.47 3.42
CA PRO A 265 -9.16 15.40 2.38
C PRO A 265 -8.95 14.83 0.96
N ASP A 266 -9.74 15.35 0.02
CA ASP A 266 -9.46 15.22 -1.42
C ASP A 266 -8.08 15.85 -1.70
N HIS A 267 -7.29 15.24 -2.59
CA HIS A 267 -5.91 15.66 -2.84
C HIS A 267 -5.70 16.14 -4.29
N PRO A 268 -4.87 17.16 -4.55
CA PRO A 268 -4.59 17.63 -5.91
C PRO A 268 -3.72 16.68 -6.75
N LEU A 269 -3.16 15.64 -6.12
CA LEU A 269 -2.38 14.58 -6.77
C LEU A 269 -3.24 13.31 -6.87
N VAL A 270 -3.07 12.54 -7.95
CA VAL A 270 -3.81 11.29 -8.19
C VAL A 270 -2.89 10.14 -8.61
N PHE A 271 -3.19 8.93 -8.16
CA PHE A 271 -2.61 7.69 -8.61
C PHE A 271 -3.71 6.80 -9.20
N ALA A 272 -3.84 6.79 -10.52
CA ALA A 272 -4.92 6.10 -11.23
C ALA A 272 -4.57 5.87 -12.71
N SER A 273 -5.21 4.87 -13.34
CA SER A 273 -5.07 4.49 -14.76
C SER A 273 -5.77 5.49 -15.70
N LEU A 274 -5.39 6.77 -15.62
CA LEU A 274 -5.97 7.83 -16.46
C LEU A 274 -5.53 7.69 -17.92
N SER A 275 -6.46 7.87 -18.85
CA SER A 275 -6.24 7.90 -20.30
C SER A 275 -6.75 9.21 -20.90
N SER A 276 -6.51 9.42 -22.19
CA SER A 276 -7.04 10.59 -22.92
C SER A 276 -8.57 10.68 -22.92
N LYS A 277 -9.26 9.56 -22.63
CA LYS A 277 -10.73 9.47 -22.52
C LYS A 277 -11.24 9.72 -21.09
N SER A 278 -10.37 9.83 -20.09
CA SER A 278 -10.78 9.98 -18.69
C SER A 278 -11.45 11.33 -18.44
N TYR A 279 -12.72 11.31 -18.04
CA TYR A 279 -13.47 12.49 -17.67
C TYR A 279 -12.95 13.13 -16.37
N ASN A 280 -13.10 14.44 -16.23
CA ASN A 280 -12.80 15.23 -15.02
C ASN A 280 -11.33 15.21 -14.53
N ILE A 281 -10.37 14.91 -15.42
CA ILE A 281 -8.94 15.00 -15.08
C ILE A 281 -8.52 16.40 -14.60
N ASN A 282 -9.21 17.44 -15.06
CA ASN A 282 -8.93 18.84 -14.76
C ASN A 282 -9.06 19.21 -13.26
N ARG A 283 -9.64 18.33 -12.43
CA ARG A 283 -9.63 18.52 -10.96
C ARG A 283 -8.23 18.34 -10.37
N TYR A 284 -7.39 17.52 -10.99
CA TYR A 284 -6.06 17.20 -10.51
C TYR A 284 -5.02 18.16 -11.07
N LYS A 285 -4.00 18.46 -10.28
CA LYS A 285 -2.84 19.26 -10.71
C LYS A 285 -1.68 18.38 -11.16
N ALA A 286 -1.59 17.17 -10.63
CA ALA A 286 -0.57 16.20 -10.99
C ALA A 286 -1.08 14.76 -10.87
N ALA A 287 -0.50 13.87 -11.67
CA ALA A 287 -0.76 12.44 -11.62
C ALA A 287 0.55 11.65 -11.60
N PHE A 288 0.58 10.55 -10.85
CA PHE A 288 1.68 9.60 -10.90
C PHE A 288 1.54 8.72 -12.13
N ALA A 289 2.64 8.55 -12.86
CA ALA A 289 2.65 7.86 -14.14
C ALA A 289 3.93 7.04 -14.34
N VAL A 290 3.80 5.97 -15.11
CA VAL A 290 4.92 5.33 -15.76
C VAL A 290 5.43 6.28 -16.84
N LEU A 291 6.72 6.61 -16.77
CA LEU A 291 7.37 7.53 -17.69
C LEU A 291 8.64 6.88 -18.28
N PRO A 292 9.11 7.33 -19.46
CA PRO A 292 10.30 6.79 -20.11
C PRO A 292 11.56 6.93 -19.24
N TYR A 293 11.59 7.97 -18.40
CA TYR A 293 12.66 8.23 -17.45
C TYR A 293 12.06 8.57 -16.09
N SER A 294 12.58 7.95 -15.02
CA SER A 294 12.16 8.18 -13.64
C SER A 294 12.84 9.40 -12.99
N ASP A 295 13.56 10.20 -13.77
CA ASP A 295 14.41 11.29 -13.33
C ASP A 295 13.82 12.69 -13.58
N SER A 296 12.61 12.76 -14.14
CA SER A 296 12.05 14.02 -14.66
C SER A 296 10.53 14.05 -14.55
N LEU A 297 9.98 15.25 -14.31
CA LEU A 297 8.54 15.50 -14.43
C LEU A 297 8.18 15.87 -15.87
N TYR A 298 6.96 15.55 -16.29
CA TYR A 298 6.43 15.93 -17.60
C TYR A 298 5.10 16.66 -17.47
N THR A 299 4.55 17.12 -18.60
CA THR A 299 3.19 17.67 -18.67
C THR A 299 2.33 16.88 -19.65
N TRP A 300 1.07 16.64 -19.30
CA TRP A 300 0.10 15.99 -20.17
C TRP A 300 -1.28 16.60 -19.91
N GLN A 301 -1.97 17.07 -20.96
CA GLN A 301 -3.31 17.68 -20.83
C GLN A 301 -3.42 18.75 -19.71
N SER A 302 -2.39 19.58 -19.54
CA SER A 302 -2.28 20.61 -18.49
C SER A 302 -2.09 20.10 -17.05
N ILE A 303 -1.98 18.79 -16.84
CA ILE A 303 -1.56 18.22 -15.56
C ILE A 303 -0.07 17.84 -15.59
N ARG A 304 0.56 17.85 -14.42
CA ARG A 304 1.95 17.41 -14.24
C ARG A 304 1.99 15.89 -14.11
N LEU A 305 2.96 15.25 -14.75
CA LEU A 305 3.21 13.82 -14.57
C LEU A 305 4.44 13.64 -13.67
N ILE A 306 4.23 12.88 -12.60
CA ILE A 306 5.25 12.54 -11.60
C ILE A 306 5.69 11.09 -11.87
N PRO A 307 6.99 10.81 -12.00
CA PRO A 307 7.46 9.45 -12.28
C PRO A 307 7.18 8.50 -11.11
N LEU A 308 6.78 7.28 -11.47
CA LEU A 308 6.81 6.13 -10.57
C LEU A 308 8.24 5.56 -10.48
N PRO A 309 8.57 4.87 -9.37
CA PRO A 309 9.83 4.12 -9.27
C PRO A 309 9.99 3.12 -10.42
N GLN A 310 11.23 2.88 -10.88
CA GLN A 310 11.52 1.97 -12.00
C GLN A 310 11.02 0.54 -11.77
N THR A 311 10.88 0.15 -10.51
CA THR A 311 10.38 -1.16 -10.07
C THR A 311 8.88 -1.34 -10.32
N PHE A 312 8.12 -0.28 -10.62
CA PHE A 312 6.66 -0.35 -10.80
C PHE A 312 6.23 -1.33 -11.90
N GLN A 313 6.85 -1.27 -13.08
CA GLN A 313 6.54 -2.19 -14.19
C GLN A 313 7.43 -3.43 -14.22
N SER A 314 8.51 -3.44 -13.44
CA SER A 314 9.47 -4.55 -13.40
C SER A 314 9.89 -4.81 -11.96
N PRO A 315 9.00 -5.40 -11.14
CA PRO A 315 9.29 -5.63 -9.71
C PRO A 315 10.51 -6.52 -9.49
N GLN A 316 10.88 -7.33 -10.50
CA GLN A 316 12.04 -8.22 -10.50
C GLN A 316 13.36 -7.52 -10.84
N LYS A 317 13.35 -6.25 -11.30
CA LYS A 317 14.59 -5.51 -11.56
C LYS A 317 15.22 -5.09 -10.23
N ASN A 318 16.34 -5.72 -9.94
CA ASN A 318 17.05 -5.75 -8.66
C ASN A 318 17.84 -4.46 -8.35
N ASN A 319 17.22 -3.29 -8.47
CA ASN A 319 17.84 -2.07 -7.95
C ASN A 319 17.51 -1.96 -6.46
N MET A 320 18.29 -2.67 -5.63
CA MET A 320 18.23 -2.49 -4.17
C MET A 320 18.77 -1.10 -3.84
N GLU A 321 17.87 -0.14 -3.69
CA GLU A 321 18.20 1.20 -3.22
C GLU A 321 18.72 1.17 -1.78
N ILE A 322 18.23 0.20 -1.01
CA ILE A 322 18.63 -0.03 0.37
C ILE A 322 18.88 -1.52 0.64
N ASP A 323 19.81 -1.79 1.55
CA ASP A 323 20.14 -3.10 2.09
C ASP A 323 20.16 -3.07 3.64
N GLN A 324 20.70 -4.11 4.29
CA GLN A 324 20.77 -4.20 5.76
C GLN A 324 21.53 -3.05 6.43
N ALA A 325 22.40 -2.36 5.69
CA ALA A 325 23.19 -1.23 6.18
C ALA A 325 22.56 0.14 5.86
N GLY A 326 21.36 0.18 5.26
CA GLY A 326 20.70 1.42 4.83
C GLY A 326 20.84 1.64 3.34
N LEU A 327 21.15 2.86 2.89
CA LEU A 327 21.30 3.17 1.46
C LEU A 327 22.51 2.45 0.86
N THR A 328 22.31 1.80 -0.29
CA THR A 328 23.41 1.17 -1.02
C THR A 328 24.32 2.20 -1.68
N ILE A 329 25.58 1.84 -1.94
CA ILE A 329 26.53 2.70 -2.67
C ILE A 329 25.93 3.15 -4.02
N ALA A 330 25.23 2.26 -4.72
CA ALA A 330 24.57 2.58 -5.99
C ALA A 330 23.50 3.67 -5.83
N ALA A 331 22.71 3.63 -4.75
CA ALA A 331 21.71 4.65 -4.45
C ALA A 331 22.38 5.99 -4.06
N LYS A 332 23.41 5.96 -3.21
CA LYS A 332 24.20 7.15 -2.85
C LYS A 332 24.79 7.81 -4.10
N GLN A 333 25.35 7.02 -5.02
CA GLN A 333 25.87 7.53 -6.30
C GLN A 333 24.79 8.20 -7.17
N GLN A 334 23.56 7.68 -7.21
CA GLN A 334 22.46 8.32 -7.94
C GLN A 334 22.12 9.69 -7.34
N LEU A 335 22.05 9.77 -6.01
CA LEU A 335 21.83 11.03 -5.30
C LEU A 335 22.95 12.03 -5.59
N VAL A 336 24.22 11.63 -5.50
CA VAL A 336 25.37 12.51 -5.77
C VAL A 336 25.35 13.02 -7.21
N LYS A 337 25.07 12.14 -8.20
CA LYS A 337 24.94 12.55 -9.61
C LYS A 337 23.82 13.57 -9.81
N ALA A 338 22.68 13.39 -9.15
CA ALA A 338 21.58 14.34 -9.22
C ALA A 338 21.93 15.68 -8.57
N ALA A 339 22.62 15.68 -7.43
CA ALA A 339 23.11 16.91 -6.81
C ALA A 339 24.11 17.66 -7.70
N GLN A 340 25.09 16.95 -8.28
CA GLN A 340 26.09 17.50 -9.20
C GLN A 340 25.49 18.12 -10.46
N ALA A 341 24.38 17.57 -10.96
CA ALA A 341 23.71 18.10 -12.13
C ALA A 341 23.23 19.55 -11.92
N GLY A 342 22.95 19.95 -10.67
CA GLY A 342 22.57 21.32 -10.30
C GLY A 342 21.32 21.86 -11.01
N ASN A 343 20.56 20.99 -11.69
CA ASN A 343 19.38 21.33 -12.46
C ASN A 343 18.13 20.84 -11.72
N ALA A 344 17.21 21.76 -11.42
CA ALA A 344 15.93 21.46 -10.79
C ALA A 344 14.99 20.56 -11.63
N GLN A 345 15.34 20.23 -12.88
CA GLN A 345 14.60 19.27 -13.71
C GLN A 345 14.96 17.81 -13.47
N THR A 346 16.12 17.52 -12.86
CA THR A 346 16.58 16.16 -12.58
C THR A 346 16.26 15.80 -11.13
N LEU A 347 15.49 14.74 -10.93
CA LEU A 347 15.18 14.18 -9.61
C LEU A 347 15.61 12.72 -9.51
N VAL A 348 15.67 12.21 -8.28
CA VAL A 348 15.87 10.81 -7.97
C VAL A 348 14.56 10.28 -7.40
N THR A 349 14.02 9.23 -8.00
CA THR A 349 12.83 8.54 -7.49
C THR A 349 13.25 7.23 -6.85
N PHE A 350 13.09 7.13 -5.54
CA PHE A 350 13.26 5.92 -4.76
C PHE A 350 11.92 5.38 -4.24
N GLY A 351 11.93 4.13 -3.83
CA GLY A 351 10.81 3.40 -3.25
C GLY A 351 10.41 2.19 -4.08
N GLY A 352 9.11 1.94 -4.20
CA GLY A 352 8.58 0.78 -4.90
C GLY A 352 7.46 0.06 -4.14
N SER A 353 7.27 -1.22 -4.45
CA SER A 353 6.37 -2.08 -3.69
C SER A 353 6.90 -2.22 -2.27
N LEU A 354 6.19 -1.69 -1.28
CA LEU A 354 6.61 -1.78 0.12
C LEU A 354 6.71 -3.25 0.54
N SER A 355 5.77 -4.06 0.06
CA SER A 355 5.67 -5.49 0.34
C SER A 355 6.85 -6.34 -0.14
N GLN A 356 7.66 -5.83 -1.07
CA GLN A 356 8.77 -6.55 -1.71
C GLN A 356 10.12 -5.87 -1.51
N SER A 357 10.16 -4.67 -0.92
CA SER A 357 11.38 -3.89 -0.73
C SER A 357 11.83 -3.89 0.73
N ALA A 358 13.11 -3.60 0.96
CA ALA A 358 13.64 -3.41 2.31
C ALA A 358 13.14 -2.11 2.98
N TRP A 359 12.33 -1.28 2.30
CA TRP A 359 11.83 -0.03 2.86
C TRP A 359 10.78 -0.24 3.96
N GLY A 360 10.22 -1.45 4.06
CA GLY A 360 9.39 -1.86 5.18
C GLY A 360 10.18 -2.50 6.32
N ASP A 361 11.48 -2.74 6.17
CA ASP A 361 12.32 -3.43 7.17
C ASP A 361 12.63 -2.50 8.35
N ALA A 362 12.49 -3.03 9.57
CA ALA A 362 12.62 -2.26 10.80
C ALA A 362 13.97 -1.56 10.96
N GLN A 363 15.07 -2.19 10.54
CA GLN A 363 16.41 -1.64 10.69
C GLN A 363 16.84 -0.88 9.44
N SER A 364 16.65 -1.49 8.27
CA SER A 364 17.14 -0.95 6.99
C SER A 364 16.46 0.38 6.65
N SER A 365 15.14 0.48 6.87
CA SER A 365 14.40 1.72 6.66
C SER A 365 14.90 2.82 7.60
N GLN A 366 15.15 2.52 8.87
CA GLN A 366 15.63 3.51 9.82
C GLN A 366 16.97 4.09 9.39
N LEU A 367 17.96 3.23 9.09
CA LEU A 367 19.30 3.64 8.68
C LEU A 367 19.27 4.49 7.39
N ALA A 368 18.46 4.08 6.41
CA ALA A 368 18.31 4.84 5.16
C ALA A 368 17.72 6.24 5.38
N PHE A 369 16.70 6.36 6.24
CA PHE A 369 16.07 7.64 6.55
C PHE A 369 16.97 8.54 7.40
N GLU A 370 17.73 7.98 8.36
CA GLU A 370 18.73 8.71 9.14
C GLU A 370 19.84 9.26 8.25
N TYR A 371 20.30 8.47 7.26
CA TYR A 371 21.22 8.97 6.24
C TYR A 371 20.59 10.13 5.45
N ILE A 372 19.39 9.96 4.89
CA ILE A 372 18.71 10.99 4.10
C ILE A 372 18.56 12.30 4.88
N GLN A 373 18.10 12.22 6.13
CA GLN A 373 17.87 13.38 6.99
C GLN A 373 19.16 14.08 7.39
N SER A 374 20.23 13.32 7.62
CA SER A 374 21.49 13.86 8.11
C SER A 374 22.31 14.55 7.03
N HIS A 375 21.98 14.40 5.74
CA HIS A 375 22.73 14.97 4.61
C HIS A 375 22.01 16.18 3.98
N PRO A 376 22.44 17.43 4.26
CA PRO A 376 21.71 18.65 3.85
C PRO A 376 21.59 18.87 2.34
N TRP A 377 22.42 18.15 1.60
CA TRP A 377 22.46 18.16 0.15
C TRP A 377 21.42 17.24 -0.50
N ILE A 378 20.71 16.43 0.29
CA ILE A 378 19.53 15.70 -0.17
C ILE A 378 18.31 16.57 0.13
N HIS A 379 17.53 16.88 -0.89
CA HIS A 379 16.28 17.61 -0.76
C HIS A 379 15.11 16.69 -1.02
N VAL A 380 14.52 16.17 0.06
CA VAL A 380 13.33 15.33 -0.03
C VAL A 380 12.14 16.18 -0.44
N LEU A 381 11.47 15.77 -1.52
CA LEU A 381 10.43 16.55 -2.17
C LEU A 381 9.11 16.49 -1.38
N THR A 382 8.57 17.66 -1.10
CA THR A 382 7.24 17.84 -0.51
C THR A 382 6.16 17.89 -1.59
N GLN A 383 4.88 17.87 -1.17
CA GLN A 383 3.76 18.09 -2.08
C GLN A 383 3.89 19.41 -2.85
N GLN A 384 4.35 20.47 -2.19
CA GLN A 384 4.49 21.77 -2.84
C GLN A 384 5.56 21.72 -3.94
N ASP A 385 6.68 21.05 -3.67
CA ASP A 385 7.76 20.88 -4.64
C ASP A 385 7.27 20.14 -5.88
N LEU A 386 6.51 19.05 -5.73
CA LEU A 386 5.91 18.31 -6.86
C LEU A 386 5.02 19.19 -7.75
N LEU A 387 4.39 20.22 -7.17
CA LEU A 387 3.53 21.16 -7.87
C LEU A 387 4.29 22.35 -8.48
N THR A 388 5.52 22.63 -8.04
CA THR A 388 6.30 23.79 -8.51
C THR A 388 7.53 23.45 -9.31
N LEU A 389 8.09 22.23 -9.17
CA LEU A 389 9.30 21.82 -9.87
C LEU A 389 9.17 21.99 -11.38
N PRO A 390 10.23 22.36 -12.10
CA PRO A 390 10.19 22.44 -13.55
C PRO A 390 9.82 21.09 -14.19
N THR A 391 9.10 21.13 -15.30
CA THR A 391 8.74 19.94 -16.09
C THR A 391 9.49 19.96 -17.42
N ARG A 392 9.73 18.78 -18.00
CA ARG A 392 10.14 18.64 -19.41
C ARG A 392 8.95 18.91 -20.34
N GLN A 393 9.23 19.00 -21.65
CA GLN A 393 8.21 19.17 -22.69
C GLN A 393 7.08 18.12 -22.61
N GLY A 394 5.97 18.38 -23.31
CA GLY A 394 4.75 17.58 -23.24
C GLY A 394 4.96 16.08 -23.49
N TYR A 395 4.39 15.26 -22.62
CA TYR A 395 4.37 13.81 -22.74
C TYR A 395 3.27 13.36 -23.71
N ILE A 396 3.62 12.39 -24.54
CA ILE A 396 2.70 11.71 -25.46
C ILE A 396 2.82 10.23 -25.15
N PHE A 397 1.67 9.56 -25.00
CA PHE A 397 1.63 8.10 -24.86
C PHE A 397 2.29 7.45 -26.09
N GLN A 398 3.36 6.69 -25.87
CA GLN A 398 4.02 5.92 -26.93
C GLN A 398 3.51 4.48 -26.94
N ASP A 399 3.69 3.77 -25.82
CA ASP A 399 3.45 2.32 -25.75
C ASP A 399 2.36 1.92 -24.73
N CYS A 400 1.64 2.90 -24.16
CA CYS A 400 0.66 2.66 -23.09
C CYS A 400 -0.67 3.35 -23.38
N GLU A 401 -1.79 2.68 -23.05
CA GLU A 401 -3.14 3.25 -23.22
C GLU A 401 -3.53 4.21 -22.08
N ASN A 402 -2.83 4.14 -20.94
CA ASN A 402 -3.09 4.96 -19.76
C ASN A 402 -1.80 5.21 -18.96
N LEU A 403 -1.88 6.15 -18.00
CA LEU A 403 -0.73 6.61 -17.21
C LEU A 403 -0.04 5.52 -16.38
N LEU A 404 -0.74 4.44 -16.03
CA LEU A 404 -0.16 3.34 -15.26
C LEU A 404 0.31 2.18 -16.15
N CYS A 405 0.18 2.30 -17.47
CA CYS A 405 0.53 1.25 -18.43
C CYS A 405 -0.04 -0.11 -18.03
N THR A 406 -1.33 -0.14 -17.68
CA THR A 406 -1.97 -1.37 -17.19
C THR A 406 -1.91 -2.47 -18.27
N PRO A 407 -1.66 -3.73 -17.88
CA PRO A 407 -1.64 -4.85 -18.82
C PRO A 407 -3.01 -5.05 -19.45
N HIS A 408 -3.02 -5.61 -20.67
CA HIS A 408 -4.24 -5.98 -21.37
C HIS A 408 -4.86 -7.24 -20.76
N ASP A 409 -6.19 -7.31 -20.79
CA ASP A 409 -6.93 -8.51 -20.39
C ASP A 409 -6.70 -9.63 -21.42
N LEU A 410 -6.41 -10.83 -20.94
CA LEU A 410 -6.43 -12.03 -21.78
C LEU A 410 -7.89 -12.44 -22.06
N PRO A 411 -8.21 -13.00 -23.23
CA PRO A 411 -9.55 -13.45 -23.59
C PRO A 411 -9.90 -14.80 -22.93
N LEU A 412 -9.72 -14.87 -21.61
CA LEU A 412 -10.00 -16.05 -20.77
C LEU A 412 -11.51 -16.20 -20.56
N LYS A 413 -11.98 -17.41 -20.28
CA LYS A 413 -13.39 -17.70 -19.97
C LYS A 413 -13.52 -18.35 -18.59
N PRO A 414 -14.66 -18.18 -17.89
CA PRO A 414 -14.88 -18.86 -16.63
C PRO A 414 -15.02 -20.36 -16.86
N TYR A 415 -14.42 -21.14 -15.95
CA TYR A 415 -14.67 -22.57 -15.86
C TYR A 415 -15.89 -22.82 -14.96
N SER A 416 -16.65 -23.87 -15.24
CA SER A 416 -17.62 -24.40 -14.26
C SER A 416 -16.91 -25.14 -13.13
N ALA A 417 -17.64 -25.48 -12.07
CA ALA A 417 -17.08 -26.26 -10.96
C ALA A 417 -16.61 -27.67 -11.38
N ALA A 418 -17.18 -28.21 -12.46
CA ALA A 418 -16.76 -29.49 -13.06
C ALA A 418 -15.57 -29.35 -14.03
N GLY A 419 -15.11 -28.12 -14.26
CA GLY A 419 -13.94 -27.79 -15.07
C GLY A 419 -14.16 -27.75 -16.58
N PHE A 420 -15.39 -27.46 -17.01
CA PHE A 420 -15.71 -27.24 -18.41
C PHE A 420 -15.98 -25.77 -18.67
N ILE A 421 -15.63 -25.30 -19.87
CA ILE A 421 -16.02 -23.96 -20.36
C ILE A 421 -17.27 -24.12 -21.22
N LYS A 422 -18.35 -23.43 -20.89
CA LYS A 422 -19.57 -23.40 -21.72
C LYS A 422 -19.34 -22.53 -22.95
N SER A 423 -19.96 -22.91 -24.07
CA SER A 423 -19.86 -22.14 -25.32
C SER A 423 -20.53 -20.76 -25.21
N SER A 424 -21.58 -20.64 -24.41
CA SER A 424 -22.30 -19.41 -24.11
C SER A 424 -21.58 -18.48 -23.12
N ALA A 425 -20.59 -18.99 -22.37
CA ALA A 425 -19.85 -18.17 -21.40
C ALA A 425 -19.13 -17.01 -22.10
N LEU A 426 -19.25 -15.81 -21.53
CA LEU A 426 -18.56 -14.62 -22.03
C LEU A 426 -17.05 -14.68 -21.70
N ALA A 427 -16.22 -14.21 -22.63
CA ALA A 427 -14.80 -14.02 -22.33
C ALA A 427 -14.59 -12.81 -21.41
N TYR A 428 -13.45 -12.74 -20.73
CA TYR A 428 -13.17 -11.74 -19.70
C TYR A 428 -13.43 -10.29 -20.13
N PRO A 429 -12.95 -9.82 -21.31
CA PRO A 429 -13.23 -8.45 -21.75
C PRO A 429 -14.73 -8.22 -22.03
N GLU A 430 -15.42 -9.23 -22.57
CA GLU A 430 -16.86 -9.18 -22.88
C GLU A 430 -17.69 -9.13 -21.60
N LEU A 431 -17.35 -9.96 -20.61
CA LEU A 431 -17.98 -10.00 -19.29
C LEU A 431 -17.80 -8.68 -18.54
N LYS A 432 -16.58 -8.12 -18.54
CA LYS A 432 -16.32 -6.77 -17.98
C LYS A 432 -17.22 -5.73 -18.63
N ASN A 433 -17.32 -5.74 -19.97
CA ASN A 433 -18.18 -4.81 -20.69
C ASN A 433 -19.66 -4.98 -20.35
N ALA A 434 -20.18 -6.21 -20.29
CA ALA A 434 -21.56 -6.48 -19.90
C ALA A 434 -21.87 -5.97 -18.48
N LEU A 435 -21.00 -6.28 -17.51
CA LEU A 435 -21.16 -5.86 -16.12
C LEU A 435 -21.08 -4.34 -15.95
N ARG A 436 -20.22 -3.65 -16.70
CA ARG A 436 -20.14 -2.18 -16.68
C ARG A 436 -21.47 -1.56 -17.09
N GLN A 437 -22.05 -2.01 -18.21
CA GLN A 437 -23.33 -1.50 -18.71
C GLN A 437 -24.46 -1.72 -17.69
N GLU A 438 -24.47 -2.89 -17.05
CA GLU A 438 -25.42 -3.20 -16.00
C GLU A 438 -25.25 -2.31 -14.77
N LEU A 439 -24.02 -2.14 -14.28
CA LEU A 439 -23.72 -1.30 -13.10
C LEU A 439 -24.01 0.19 -13.34
N GLU A 440 -23.75 0.72 -14.54
CA GLU A 440 -24.07 2.10 -14.91
C GLU A 440 -25.58 2.36 -14.95
N SER A 441 -26.38 1.33 -15.22
CA SER A 441 -27.85 1.45 -15.26
C SER A 441 -28.49 1.55 -13.88
N LEU A 442 -27.74 1.24 -12.81
CA LEU A 442 -28.27 1.20 -11.44
C LEU A 442 -28.37 2.59 -10.82
N THR A 443 -29.44 2.81 -10.05
CA THR A 443 -29.57 3.99 -9.18
C THR A 443 -28.44 4.02 -8.14
N GLU A 444 -27.87 5.21 -7.90
CA GLU A 444 -26.85 5.40 -6.87
C GLU A 444 -27.36 5.01 -5.46
N GLY A 445 -26.48 4.40 -4.66
CA GLY A 445 -26.80 3.97 -3.31
C GLY A 445 -25.71 3.07 -2.73
N LYS A 446 -25.79 2.78 -1.43
CA LYS A 446 -24.75 1.99 -0.72
C LYS A 446 -24.56 0.58 -1.30
N MET A 447 -25.66 -0.09 -1.68
CA MET A 447 -25.59 -1.42 -2.30
C MET A 447 -24.95 -1.34 -3.71
N THR A 448 -25.28 -0.31 -4.49
CA THR A 448 -24.65 -0.04 -5.79
C THR A 448 -23.15 0.23 -5.61
N ASP A 449 -22.76 0.99 -4.59
CA ASP A 449 -21.36 1.21 -4.25
C ASP A 449 -20.65 -0.11 -3.87
N GLN A 450 -21.30 -1.02 -3.15
CA GLN A 450 -20.76 -2.36 -2.85
C GLN A 450 -20.57 -3.21 -4.10
N ALA A 451 -21.53 -3.20 -5.04
CA ALA A 451 -21.39 -3.92 -6.30
C ALA A 451 -20.23 -3.36 -7.14
N TRP A 452 -20.08 -2.03 -7.19
CA TRP A 452 -18.91 -1.41 -7.82
C TRP A 452 -17.60 -1.80 -7.11
N GLN A 453 -17.56 -1.82 -5.78
CA GLN A 453 -16.35 -2.24 -5.06
C GLN A 453 -15.96 -3.68 -5.38
N MET A 454 -16.94 -4.60 -5.44
CA MET A 454 -16.72 -5.98 -5.84
C MET A 454 -16.15 -6.05 -7.27
N PHE A 455 -16.80 -5.38 -8.22
CA PHE A 455 -16.35 -5.30 -9.61
C PHE A 455 -14.92 -4.76 -9.71
N LEU A 456 -14.60 -3.66 -9.04
CA LEU A 456 -13.26 -3.05 -9.08
C LEU A 456 -12.19 -3.91 -8.41
N ASN A 457 -12.53 -4.68 -7.38
CA ASN A 457 -11.60 -5.63 -6.77
C ASN A 457 -11.30 -6.80 -7.72
N LEU A 458 -12.34 -7.33 -8.39
CA LEU A 458 -12.23 -8.45 -9.32
C LEU A 458 -11.62 -8.07 -10.67
N THR A 459 -11.57 -6.78 -11.01
CA THR A 459 -11.02 -6.27 -12.29
C THR A 459 -9.69 -5.53 -12.14
N LYS A 460 -8.99 -5.71 -11.01
CA LYS A 460 -7.66 -5.11 -10.81
C LYS A 460 -6.70 -5.63 -11.89
N PRO A 461 -6.11 -4.74 -12.73
CA PRO A 461 -5.19 -5.18 -13.78
C PRO A 461 -3.98 -5.92 -13.22
N THR A 462 -3.58 -7.00 -13.87
CA THR A 462 -2.42 -7.82 -13.50
C THR A 462 -1.81 -8.49 -14.73
N ALA A 463 -0.49 -8.64 -14.74
CA ALA A 463 0.21 -9.41 -15.79
C ALA A 463 0.27 -10.91 -15.45
N ASP A 464 -0.13 -11.30 -14.23
CA ASP A 464 -0.19 -12.70 -13.82
C ASP A 464 -1.44 -13.37 -14.39
N GLU A 465 -1.24 -14.24 -15.38
CA GLU A 465 -2.30 -15.00 -16.05
C GLU A 465 -3.10 -15.87 -15.07
N ARG A 466 -2.45 -16.41 -14.01
CA ARG A 466 -3.12 -17.24 -13.01
C ARG A 466 -4.13 -16.41 -12.22
N LEU A 467 -3.72 -15.20 -11.82
CA LEU A 467 -4.61 -14.27 -11.13
C LEU A 467 -5.73 -13.77 -12.05
N GLN A 468 -5.45 -13.50 -13.34
CA GLN A 468 -6.52 -13.15 -14.30
C GLN A 468 -7.54 -14.29 -14.43
N GLN A 469 -7.11 -15.55 -14.55
CA GLN A 469 -8.05 -16.68 -14.62
C GLN A 469 -8.89 -16.80 -13.34
N LEU A 470 -8.28 -16.58 -12.17
CA LEU A 470 -9.01 -16.57 -10.90
C LEU A 470 -10.04 -15.44 -10.83
N GLN A 471 -9.69 -14.23 -11.29
CA GLN A 471 -10.61 -13.10 -11.39
C GLN A 471 -11.80 -13.42 -12.30
N VAL A 472 -11.56 -14.05 -13.44
CA VAL A 472 -12.59 -14.44 -14.42
C VAL A 472 -13.58 -15.43 -13.82
N ASN A 473 -13.09 -16.44 -13.09
CA ASN A 473 -13.95 -17.44 -12.46
C ASN A 473 -14.88 -16.85 -11.38
N TYR A 474 -14.60 -15.64 -10.89
CA TYR A 474 -15.39 -14.98 -9.84
C TYR A 474 -16.12 -13.73 -10.31
N LEU A 475 -15.76 -13.15 -11.45
CA LEU A 475 -16.28 -11.86 -11.90
C LEU A 475 -17.80 -11.89 -12.11
N GLY A 476 -18.34 -13.00 -12.63
CA GLY A 476 -19.77 -13.18 -12.85
C GLY A 476 -20.60 -12.98 -11.59
N ASN A 477 -20.05 -13.27 -10.40
CA ASN A 477 -20.78 -13.15 -9.13
C ASN A 477 -21.28 -11.72 -8.83
N VAL A 478 -20.72 -10.69 -9.48
CA VAL A 478 -21.24 -9.31 -9.43
C VAL A 478 -22.70 -9.26 -9.87
N GLY A 479 -23.10 -10.09 -10.84
CA GLY A 479 -24.45 -10.15 -11.36
C GLY A 479 -25.53 -10.48 -10.33
N HIS A 480 -25.21 -11.31 -9.32
CA HIS A 480 -26.15 -11.58 -8.22
C HIS A 480 -26.45 -10.34 -7.37
N LEU A 481 -25.43 -9.50 -7.11
CA LEU A 481 -25.64 -8.23 -6.41
C LEU A 481 -26.46 -7.26 -7.27
N ILE A 482 -26.18 -7.18 -8.57
CA ILE A 482 -26.94 -6.37 -9.53
C ILE A 482 -28.42 -6.77 -9.52
N ALA A 483 -28.72 -8.07 -9.58
CA ALA A 483 -30.09 -8.58 -9.50
C ALA A 483 -30.80 -8.17 -8.20
N GLY A 484 -30.07 -8.26 -7.06
CA GLY A 484 -30.58 -7.80 -5.77
C GLY A 484 -30.85 -6.30 -5.71
N ILE A 485 -29.99 -5.47 -6.33
CA ILE A 485 -30.18 -4.02 -6.41
C ILE A 485 -31.40 -3.68 -7.28
N LYS A 486 -31.58 -4.36 -8.41
CA LYS A 486 -32.78 -4.21 -9.25
C LYS A 486 -34.06 -4.59 -8.48
N TRP A 487 -34.02 -5.67 -7.70
CA TRP A 487 -35.13 -6.03 -6.81
C TRP A 487 -35.39 -4.94 -5.74
N LEU A 488 -34.36 -4.31 -5.16
CA LEU A 488 -34.55 -3.24 -4.19
C LEU A 488 -35.30 -2.02 -4.76
N GLN A 489 -35.10 -1.73 -6.05
CA GLN A 489 -35.80 -0.64 -6.74
C GLN A 489 -37.29 -0.97 -6.97
N ASN A 490 -37.63 -2.25 -7.17
CA ASN A 490 -39.00 -2.70 -7.34
C ASN A 490 -39.24 -4.05 -6.62
N PRO A 491 -39.47 -4.05 -5.28
CA PRO A 491 -39.56 -5.28 -4.49
C PRO A 491 -40.74 -6.19 -4.88
N ALA A 492 -40.43 -7.15 -5.75
CA ALA A 492 -41.22 -8.26 -6.25
C ALA A 492 -41.29 -9.50 -5.33
N THR A 493 -42.41 -10.24 -5.30
CA THR A 493 -42.32 -11.69 -5.09
C THR A 493 -41.81 -12.31 -6.39
N LEU A 494 -40.77 -13.14 -6.31
CA LEU A 494 -40.11 -13.78 -7.46
C LEU A 494 -39.73 -15.21 -7.11
N HIS A 495 -39.94 -16.13 -8.05
CA HIS A 495 -39.46 -17.51 -7.97
C HIS A 495 -39.12 -18.00 -9.40
N THR A 496 -37.84 -18.17 -9.70
CA THR A 496 -37.39 -18.60 -11.05
C THR A 496 -36.05 -19.34 -10.95
N CYS A 497 -35.73 -20.16 -11.95
CA CYS A 497 -34.45 -20.86 -12.16
C CYS A 497 -34.09 -20.86 -13.65
N ALA A 498 -34.34 -19.72 -14.31
CA ALA A 498 -34.29 -19.59 -15.77
C ALA A 498 -33.56 -18.31 -16.20
N VAL A 499 -32.67 -17.79 -15.36
CA VAL A 499 -31.89 -16.59 -15.64
C VAL A 499 -30.43 -16.90 -15.37
N ASP A 500 -29.60 -16.70 -16.37
CA ASP A 500 -28.15 -16.68 -16.28
C ASP A 500 -27.74 -15.30 -15.73
N LEU A 501 -27.43 -15.25 -14.43
CA LEU A 501 -27.11 -14.06 -13.67
C LEU A 501 -25.62 -13.73 -13.72
N ASP A 502 -24.74 -14.70 -13.95
CA ASP A 502 -23.29 -14.53 -13.87
C ASP A 502 -22.57 -14.70 -15.22
N TRP A 503 -23.34 -14.97 -16.29
CA TRP A 503 -22.93 -15.09 -17.69
C TRP A 503 -21.93 -16.23 -17.94
N ASP A 504 -21.96 -17.27 -17.10
CA ASP A 504 -21.17 -18.48 -17.29
C ASP A 504 -21.87 -19.52 -18.18
N GLY A 505 -23.15 -19.27 -18.54
CA GLY A 505 -23.95 -20.13 -19.39
C GLY A 505 -24.79 -21.17 -18.63
N GLU A 506 -24.79 -21.14 -17.30
CA GLU A 506 -25.69 -21.88 -16.43
C GLU A 506 -26.87 -20.98 -16.00
N MET A 507 -27.84 -21.55 -15.28
CA MET A 507 -29.07 -20.85 -14.93
C MET A 507 -29.24 -20.84 -13.43
N GLU A 508 -29.32 -19.65 -12.86
CA GLU A 508 -29.38 -19.49 -11.42
C GLU A 508 -30.82 -19.37 -10.96
N CYS A 509 -31.03 -19.76 -9.70
CA CYS A 509 -32.33 -19.63 -9.09
C CYS A 509 -32.45 -18.35 -8.27
N MET A 510 -33.64 -17.76 -8.27
CA MET A 510 -33.99 -16.61 -7.45
C MET A 510 -35.25 -16.90 -6.65
N LEU A 511 -35.25 -16.54 -5.37
CA LEU A 511 -36.42 -16.53 -4.50
C LEU A 511 -36.50 -15.17 -3.80
N ALA A 512 -37.64 -14.50 -3.88
CA ALA A 512 -37.84 -13.21 -3.26
C ALA A 512 -39.27 -13.00 -2.77
N SER A 513 -39.40 -12.18 -1.73
CA SER A 513 -40.65 -11.57 -1.27
C SER A 513 -40.51 -10.04 -1.35
N LYS A 514 -41.47 -9.30 -0.77
CA LYS A 514 -41.31 -7.84 -0.62
C LYS A 514 -40.23 -7.42 0.39
N GLN A 515 -39.74 -8.34 1.21
CA GLN A 515 -38.80 -8.06 2.30
C GLN A 515 -37.45 -8.77 2.16
N LEU A 516 -37.41 -9.91 1.47
CA LEU A 516 -36.18 -10.71 1.30
C LEU A 516 -35.93 -10.99 -0.18
N PHE A 517 -34.66 -11.01 -0.56
CA PHE A 517 -34.20 -11.43 -1.87
C PHE A 517 -33.02 -12.38 -1.73
N THR A 518 -33.05 -13.46 -2.49
CA THR A 518 -32.02 -14.51 -2.47
C THR A 518 -31.72 -15.02 -3.88
N THR A 519 -30.44 -15.31 -4.13
CA THR A 519 -29.97 -16.00 -5.33
C THR A 519 -29.29 -17.32 -4.96
N TYR A 520 -29.40 -18.31 -5.83
CA TYR A 520 -28.86 -19.63 -5.59
C TYR A 520 -28.16 -20.19 -6.82
N GLU A 521 -27.09 -20.91 -6.52
CA GLU A 521 -26.36 -21.73 -7.47
C GLU A 521 -26.84 -23.19 -7.36
N PRO A 522 -27.47 -23.76 -8.41
CA PRO A 522 -27.83 -25.17 -8.44
C PRO A 522 -26.64 -26.11 -8.12
N ASP A 523 -25.43 -25.75 -8.53
CA ASP A 523 -24.23 -26.47 -8.14
C ASP A 523 -23.91 -26.27 -6.65
N GLY A 524 -24.21 -27.31 -5.87
CA GLY A 524 -24.13 -27.35 -4.41
C GLY A 524 -25.41 -26.90 -3.71
N ALA A 525 -26.44 -26.47 -4.45
CA ALA A 525 -27.64 -25.84 -3.91
C ALA A 525 -27.28 -24.73 -2.89
N ARG A 526 -26.37 -23.86 -3.30
CA ARG A 526 -25.76 -22.83 -2.44
C ARG A 526 -26.53 -21.53 -2.56
N LEU A 527 -26.73 -20.85 -1.44
CA LEU A 527 -27.28 -19.49 -1.40
C LEU A 527 -26.13 -18.49 -1.56
N LEU A 528 -26.08 -17.74 -2.65
CA LEU A 528 -24.97 -16.83 -2.94
C LEU A 528 -25.17 -15.45 -2.30
N ILE A 529 -26.31 -14.81 -2.55
CA ILE A 529 -26.65 -13.50 -1.99
C ILE A 529 -27.93 -13.59 -1.18
N LEU A 530 -27.96 -12.94 -0.02
CA LEU A 530 -29.18 -12.63 0.72
C LEU A 530 -29.23 -11.16 1.06
N ILE A 531 -30.30 -10.49 0.65
CA ILE A 531 -30.59 -9.09 0.99
C ILE A 531 -31.92 -9.04 1.74
N ALA A 532 -31.94 -8.34 2.86
CA ALA A 532 -33.17 -8.02 3.58
C ALA A 532 -33.41 -6.52 3.58
N ARG A 533 -34.68 -6.14 3.41
CA ARG A 533 -35.14 -4.76 3.66
C ARG A 533 -35.46 -4.60 5.13
N ASN A 534 -35.15 -3.43 5.65
CA ASN A 534 -35.49 -3.02 7.01
C ASN A 534 -35.95 -1.56 7.03
N THR A 535 -36.36 -1.08 8.20
CA THR A 535 -36.77 0.32 8.42
C THR A 535 -35.68 1.36 8.08
N GLN A 536 -34.40 0.96 8.08
CA GLN A 536 -33.26 1.82 7.74
C GLN A 536 -32.80 1.73 6.27
N GLY A 537 -33.46 0.90 5.45
CA GLY A 537 -33.12 0.66 4.05
C GLY A 537 -33.01 -0.83 3.72
N ALA A 538 -31.84 -1.25 3.28
CA ALA A 538 -31.56 -2.64 2.96
C ALA A 538 -30.14 -3.02 3.38
N GLN A 539 -29.97 -4.29 3.74
CA GLN A 539 -28.70 -4.84 4.17
C GLN A 539 -28.46 -6.20 3.52
N GLN A 540 -27.23 -6.39 3.04
CA GLN A 540 -26.74 -7.70 2.61
C GLN A 540 -26.29 -8.50 3.84
N TRP A 541 -26.76 -9.72 3.97
CA TRP A 541 -26.43 -10.61 5.08
C TRP A 541 -25.55 -11.78 4.67
N ILE A 542 -25.64 -12.23 3.42
CA ILE A 542 -24.87 -13.36 2.90
C ILE A 542 -24.25 -12.94 1.56
N GLY A 543 -22.99 -13.28 1.38
CA GLY A 543 -22.22 -13.06 0.16
C GLY A 543 -20.98 -13.98 0.10
N PRO A 544 -20.47 -14.28 -1.09
CA PRO A 544 -19.25 -15.07 -1.24
C PRO A 544 -18.02 -14.29 -0.75
N ALA A 545 -16.97 -15.00 -0.34
CA ALA A 545 -15.73 -14.37 0.12
C ALA A 545 -15.03 -13.57 -1.00
N SER A 546 -15.14 -14.03 -2.25
CA SER A 546 -14.70 -13.34 -3.47
C SER A 546 -15.29 -11.94 -3.68
N GLN A 547 -16.38 -11.59 -3.00
CA GLN A 547 -16.89 -10.21 -2.97
C GLN A 547 -15.87 -9.23 -2.37
N PHE A 548 -15.05 -9.69 -1.43
CA PHE A 548 -14.16 -8.85 -0.64
C PHE A 548 -12.67 -9.09 -0.90
N SER A 549 -12.28 -10.32 -1.29
CA SER A 549 -10.88 -10.70 -1.50
C SER A 549 -10.76 -11.69 -2.65
N VAL A 550 -9.70 -11.58 -3.46
CA VAL A 550 -9.37 -12.56 -4.51
C VAL A 550 -8.12 -13.31 -4.07
N GLY A 551 -8.12 -14.65 -4.13
CA GLY A 551 -6.95 -15.46 -3.78
C GLY A 551 -6.66 -15.48 -2.27
N LEU A 552 -7.54 -16.12 -1.50
CA LEU A 552 -7.36 -16.40 -0.07
C LEU A 552 -6.35 -17.51 0.22
N SER A 553 -6.20 -18.52 -0.65
CA SER A 553 -5.13 -19.51 -0.51
C SER A 553 -3.81 -19.03 -1.10
N ASP A 554 -2.74 -19.79 -0.86
CA ASP A 554 -1.52 -19.61 -1.63
C ASP A 554 -1.81 -19.85 -3.12
N SER A 555 -1.19 -19.05 -3.97
CA SER A 555 -1.26 -19.16 -5.43
C SER A 555 -0.84 -20.52 -5.97
N VAL A 556 0.02 -21.26 -5.27
CA VAL A 556 0.43 -22.62 -5.67
C VAL A 556 -0.70 -23.63 -5.56
N ASP A 557 -1.64 -23.39 -4.64
CA ASP A 557 -2.76 -24.29 -4.35
C ASP A 557 -3.97 -24.03 -5.26
N TRP A 558 -3.94 -22.97 -6.07
CA TRP A 558 -5.03 -22.62 -6.98
C TRP A 558 -5.23 -23.69 -8.05
N LYS A 559 -6.47 -24.12 -8.19
CA LYS A 559 -7.00 -25.04 -9.20
C LYS A 559 -7.81 -24.26 -10.23
N LEU A 560 -7.13 -23.49 -11.06
CA LEU A 560 -7.73 -22.48 -11.94
C LEU A 560 -8.79 -23.02 -12.92
N GLU A 561 -8.72 -24.31 -13.24
CA GLU A 561 -9.69 -24.98 -14.10
C GLU A 561 -10.93 -25.47 -13.33
N SER A 562 -11.05 -25.21 -12.02
CA SER A 562 -12.20 -25.65 -11.20
C SER A 562 -13.23 -24.54 -10.93
N GLY A 563 -13.21 -23.47 -11.72
CA GLY A 563 -14.26 -22.44 -11.69
C GLY A 563 -14.43 -21.78 -10.32
N PRO A 564 -15.65 -21.76 -9.75
CA PRO A 564 -15.89 -21.27 -8.39
C PRO A 564 -15.05 -21.97 -7.30
N ALA A 565 -14.57 -23.19 -7.56
CA ALA A 565 -13.71 -23.97 -6.65
C ALA A 565 -12.21 -23.74 -6.87
N SER A 566 -11.82 -22.73 -7.65
CA SER A 566 -10.42 -22.51 -8.01
C SER A 566 -9.51 -22.18 -6.84
N ASP A 567 -10.00 -21.43 -5.86
CA ASP A 567 -9.31 -21.21 -4.60
C ASP A 567 -9.87 -22.17 -3.52
N PRO A 568 -9.06 -23.07 -2.96
CA PRO A 568 -9.50 -24.00 -1.91
C PRO A 568 -10.05 -23.33 -0.64
N ASN A 569 -9.63 -22.09 -0.35
CA ASN A 569 -10.09 -21.31 0.80
C ASN A 569 -11.26 -20.39 0.47
N GLU A 570 -11.75 -20.37 -0.78
CA GLU A 570 -12.96 -19.63 -1.11
C GLU A 570 -14.16 -20.17 -0.31
N ILE A 571 -15.02 -19.23 0.11
CA ILE A 571 -16.30 -19.53 0.73
C ILE A 571 -17.36 -19.08 -0.27
N PRO A 572 -17.80 -19.98 -1.17
CA PRO A 572 -18.49 -19.58 -2.37
C PRO A 572 -20.00 -19.45 -2.13
N GLY A 573 -20.42 -18.96 -0.95
CA GLY A 573 -21.82 -18.83 -0.54
C GLY A 573 -22.23 -19.68 0.66
N ALA A 574 -23.47 -19.47 1.10
CA ALA A 574 -24.08 -20.17 2.22
C ALA A 574 -24.66 -21.52 1.84
N PHE A 575 -24.80 -22.37 2.86
CA PHE A 575 -25.23 -23.76 2.72
C PHE A 575 -24.31 -24.59 1.82
N SER A 576 -23.03 -24.20 1.78
CA SER A 576 -21.95 -24.95 1.12
C SER A 576 -21.57 -26.14 2.00
N ASP A 577 -21.91 -27.35 1.59
CA ASP A 577 -21.62 -28.54 2.38
C ASP A 577 -20.15 -28.95 2.21
N LEU A 578 -19.43 -29.15 3.33
CA LEU A 578 -17.98 -29.41 3.31
C LEU A 578 -17.62 -30.70 2.58
N GLU A 579 -18.50 -31.69 2.62
CA GLU A 579 -18.24 -32.99 2.01
C GLU A 579 -18.29 -32.91 0.47
N ASN A 580 -19.16 -32.07 -0.09
CA ASN A 580 -19.31 -31.89 -1.55
C ASN A 580 -19.87 -30.49 -1.90
N THR A 581 -19.03 -29.45 -1.85
CA THR A 581 -19.42 -28.05 -2.07
C THR A 581 -20.15 -27.81 -3.41
N HIS A 582 -19.76 -28.52 -4.47
CA HIS A 582 -20.24 -28.33 -5.84
C HIS A 582 -20.98 -29.56 -6.40
N GLN A 583 -21.62 -30.36 -5.54
CA GLN A 583 -22.48 -31.45 -6.00
C GLN A 583 -23.68 -30.87 -6.78
N PRO A 584 -24.01 -31.35 -7.99
CA PRO A 584 -25.13 -30.80 -8.76
C PRO A 584 -26.49 -31.16 -8.15
N PHE A 585 -27.44 -30.23 -8.23
CA PHE A 585 -28.83 -30.41 -7.80
C PHE A 585 -29.82 -30.04 -8.92
N PHE A 586 -30.99 -30.67 -8.88
CA PHE A 586 -32.15 -30.25 -9.66
C PHE A 586 -33.06 -29.39 -8.79
N ALA A 587 -33.40 -28.20 -9.28
CA ALA A 587 -34.31 -27.28 -8.61
C ALA A 587 -35.77 -27.54 -9.02
N GLU A 588 -36.66 -27.63 -8.03
CA GLU A 588 -38.11 -27.61 -8.20
C GLU A 588 -38.65 -26.34 -7.52
N ILE A 589 -39.37 -25.52 -8.29
CA ILE A 589 -39.94 -24.27 -7.82
C ILE A 589 -41.39 -24.48 -7.39
N LYS A 590 -41.73 -23.99 -6.20
CA LYS A 590 -43.13 -23.83 -5.73
C LYS A 590 -43.29 -22.39 -5.22
N GLU A 591 -44.52 -21.90 -5.07
CA GLU A 591 -44.82 -20.46 -4.90
C GLU A 591 -43.85 -19.67 -3.99
N ASN A 592 -43.57 -20.18 -2.78
CA ASN A 592 -42.70 -19.52 -1.78
C ASN A 592 -41.46 -20.34 -1.41
N GLN A 593 -41.11 -21.35 -2.21
CA GLN A 593 -40.00 -22.25 -1.89
C GLN A 593 -39.26 -22.76 -3.14
N ILE A 594 -37.97 -23.01 -2.97
CA ILE A 594 -37.16 -23.75 -3.93
C ILE A 594 -36.67 -25.02 -3.26
N ILE A 595 -36.90 -26.16 -3.90
CA ILE A 595 -36.49 -27.47 -3.42
C ILE A 595 -35.38 -27.97 -4.34
N PHE A 596 -34.18 -28.14 -3.80
CA PHE A 596 -33.06 -28.73 -4.49
C PHE A 596 -32.93 -30.20 -4.13
N ASN A 597 -32.93 -31.07 -5.13
CA ASN A 597 -32.74 -32.51 -4.98
C ASN A 597 -31.43 -32.94 -5.63
N ALA A 598 -30.56 -33.59 -4.85
CA ALA A 598 -29.35 -34.20 -5.39
C ALA A 598 -29.74 -35.29 -6.41
N ALA A 599 -28.96 -35.44 -7.48
CA ALA A 599 -29.26 -36.41 -8.54
C ALA A 599 -29.42 -37.86 -8.03
N ASN A 600 -28.73 -38.21 -6.94
CA ASN A 600 -28.80 -39.53 -6.31
C ASN A 600 -29.88 -39.67 -5.22
N GLY A 601 -30.68 -38.62 -4.97
CA GLY A 601 -31.74 -38.61 -3.96
C GLY A 601 -31.27 -38.57 -2.49
N SER A 602 -29.95 -38.63 -2.24
CA SER A 602 -29.38 -38.73 -0.88
C SER A 602 -29.52 -37.45 -0.03
N LEU A 603 -29.80 -36.32 -0.67
CA LEU A 603 -29.85 -35.01 -0.06
C LEU A 603 -30.89 -34.14 -0.75
N GLN A 604 -31.75 -33.53 0.05
CA GLN A 604 -32.69 -32.48 -0.36
C GLN A 604 -32.47 -31.26 0.54
N LYS A 605 -32.37 -30.08 -0.08
CA LYS A 605 -32.37 -28.77 0.59
C LYS A 605 -33.61 -28.00 0.16
N THR A 606 -34.40 -27.54 1.11
CA THR A 606 -35.58 -26.71 0.82
C THR A 606 -35.38 -25.33 1.40
N PHE A 607 -35.50 -24.30 0.56
CA PHE A 607 -35.42 -22.90 0.95
C PHE A 607 -36.82 -22.30 0.85
N SER A 608 -37.32 -21.73 1.95
CA SER A 608 -38.66 -21.12 2.01
C SER A 608 -38.58 -19.70 2.56
N ILE A 609 -39.23 -18.76 1.87
CA ILE A 609 -39.35 -17.37 2.35
C ILE A 609 -40.77 -17.15 2.87
N VAL A 610 -40.87 -16.72 4.14
CA VAL A 610 -42.15 -16.35 4.77
C VAL A 610 -41.97 -15.01 5.48
N SER A 611 -42.56 -13.94 4.93
CA SER A 611 -42.39 -12.58 5.42
C SER A 611 -40.90 -12.15 5.44
N ASN A 612 -40.35 -11.88 6.62
CA ASN A 612 -38.95 -11.55 6.92
C ASN A 612 -38.13 -12.75 7.39
N ASN A 613 -38.57 -13.98 7.10
CA ASN A 613 -37.87 -15.20 7.49
C ASN A 613 -37.38 -15.97 6.26
N LEU A 614 -36.16 -16.50 6.37
CA LEU A 614 -35.68 -17.58 5.52
C LEU A 614 -35.63 -18.86 6.36
N LEU A 615 -36.39 -19.87 5.98
CA LEU A 615 -36.31 -21.22 6.53
C LEU A 615 -35.57 -22.12 5.54
N VAL A 616 -34.56 -22.82 6.03
CA VAL A 616 -33.81 -23.82 5.26
C VAL A 616 -33.94 -25.17 5.93
N GLU A 617 -34.47 -26.14 5.21
CA GLU A 617 -34.66 -27.51 5.70
C GLU A 617 -33.76 -28.48 4.95
N TYR A 618 -33.02 -29.28 5.71
CA TYR A 618 -32.19 -30.37 5.20
C TYR A 618 -32.90 -31.69 5.41
N ARG A 619 -32.89 -32.54 4.40
CA ARG A 619 -33.21 -33.96 4.50
C ARG A 619 -32.07 -34.75 3.87
N SER A 620 -31.29 -35.42 4.71
CA SER A 620 -30.10 -36.15 4.30
C SER A 620 -30.10 -37.55 4.90
N GLU A 621 -29.57 -38.52 4.17
CA GLU A 621 -29.36 -39.87 4.70
C GLU A 621 -28.19 -39.95 5.71
N GLN A 622 -27.27 -38.98 5.61
CA GLN A 622 -26.02 -38.88 6.39
C GLN A 622 -25.93 -37.55 7.15
N ALA A 623 -25.03 -37.50 8.13
CA ALA A 623 -24.67 -36.25 8.80
C ALA A 623 -24.06 -35.27 7.80
N ARG A 624 -24.31 -33.97 8.04
CA ARG A 624 -23.86 -32.90 7.15
C ARG A 624 -23.22 -31.79 7.97
N THR A 625 -22.15 -31.24 7.40
CA THR A 625 -21.53 -30.01 7.87
C THR A 625 -21.64 -28.97 6.77
N THR A 626 -22.27 -27.85 7.08
CA THR A 626 -22.50 -26.78 6.09
C THR A 626 -22.04 -25.43 6.61
N ARG A 627 -21.63 -24.55 5.71
CA ARG A 627 -21.07 -23.23 6.04
C ARG A 627 -21.97 -22.09 5.56
N ILE A 628 -22.03 -21.01 6.33
CA ILE A 628 -22.78 -19.79 6.01
C ILE A 628 -21.87 -18.57 6.24
N PRO A 629 -21.41 -17.88 5.18
CA PRO A 629 -20.70 -16.60 5.31
C PRO A 629 -21.70 -15.48 5.60
N LEU A 630 -21.74 -15.06 6.86
CA LEU A 630 -22.52 -13.91 7.32
C LEU A 630 -21.69 -12.63 7.19
N LEU A 631 -22.30 -11.57 6.67
CA LEU A 631 -21.67 -10.26 6.53
C LEU A 631 -22.08 -9.35 7.68
N ILE A 632 -21.11 -8.94 8.50
CA ILE A 632 -21.38 -8.11 9.68
C ILE A 632 -21.17 -6.64 9.33
N LEU A 633 -22.28 -5.90 9.21
CA LEU A 633 -22.32 -4.46 8.90
C LEU A 633 -21.47 -4.07 7.67
N PRO A 634 -21.61 -4.76 6.52
CA PRO A 634 -20.74 -4.55 5.36
C PRO A 634 -20.80 -3.13 4.80
N GLU A 635 -21.93 -2.44 4.94
CA GLU A 635 -22.15 -1.06 4.49
C GLU A 635 -21.51 0.00 5.40
N GLN A 636 -21.02 -0.41 6.58
CA GLN A 636 -20.38 0.48 7.54
C GLN A 636 -18.86 0.33 7.54
N ARG A 637 -18.33 -0.72 6.92
CA ARG A 637 -16.89 -1.05 6.82
C ARG A 637 -16.02 0.15 6.46
N ASP A 638 -16.55 1.01 5.61
CA ASP A 638 -15.88 2.21 5.09
C ASP A 638 -16.09 3.45 5.98
N THR A 639 -16.34 3.26 7.28
CA THR A 639 -16.55 4.34 8.26
C THR A 639 -15.81 4.07 9.57
N PRO A 640 -15.38 5.12 10.30
CA PRO A 640 -14.75 4.96 11.61
C PRO A 640 -15.61 4.18 12.62
N LYS A 641 -16.94 4.36 12.55
CA LYS A 641 -17.91 3.75 13.45
C LYS A 641 -18.01 2.22 13.32
N TRP A 642 -17.47 1.62 12.24
CA TRP A 642 -17.49 0.18 12.06
C TRP A 642 -16.85 -0.55 13.23
N LYS A 643 -15.64 -0.12 13.61
CA LYS A 643 -14.89 -0.67 14.73
C LYS A 643 -15.63 -0.50 16.05
N GLU A 644 -16.09 0.72 16.35
CA GLU A 644 -16.84 1.00 17.60
C GLU A 644 -18.10 0.14 17.74
N ARG A 645 -18.77 -0.15 16.61
CA ARG A 645 -19.97 -0.99 16.60
C ARG A 645 -19.63 -2.47 16.74
N LEU A 646 -18.55 -2.93 16.12
CA LEU A 646 -18.04 -4.29 16.32
C LEU A 646 -17.67 -4.55 17.78
N ASP A 647 -16.95 -3.61 18.41
CA ASP A 647 -16.55 -3.74 19.82
C ASP A 647 -17.77 -3.88 20.74
N ARG A 648 -18.83 -3.09 20.49
CA ARG A 648 -20.10 -3.19 21.23
C ARG A 648 -20.87 -4.50 20.94
N LEU A 649 -20.83 -5.00 19.70
CA LEU A 649 -21.49 -6.27 19.32
C LEU A 649 -20.86 -7.44 20.07
N VAL A 650 -19.55 -7.41 20.24
CA VAL A 650 -18.81 -8.48 20.90
C VAL A 650 -18.84 -8.35 22.43
N SER A 651 -18.91 -7.13 22.98
CA SER A 651 -18.99 -6.92 24.43
C SER A 651 -20.35 -7.28 25.03
N GLY A 652 -21.38 -7.51 24.20
CA GLY A 652 -22.74 -7.78 24.67
C GLY A 652 -23.38 -6.58 25.36
N GLU A 653 -22.81 -5.37 25.18
CA GLU A 653 -23.51 -4.14 25.52
C GLU A 653 -24.81 -4.06 24.71
N ASN A 654 -25.88 -3.49 25.29
CA ASN A 654 -27.18 -3.30 24.64
C ASN A 654 -27.03 -2.51 23.33
N ILE A 655 -26.71 -3.23 22.28
CA ILE A 655 -26.96 -2.84 20.92
C ILE A 655 -28.44 -3.10 20.69
N ASP A 656 -29.06 -2.18 19.98
CA ASP A 656 -30.41 -2.36 19.47
C ASP A 656 -30.50 -3.74 18.79
N ASP A 657 -31.27 -4.68 19.37
CA ASP A 657 -31.48 -6.07 18.89
C ASP A 657 -31.94 -6.12 17.41
N SER A 658 -32.23 -4.96 16.80
CA SER A 658 -32.54 -4.76 15.39
C SER A 658 -31.35 -4.78 14.42
N LEU A 659 -30.10 -5.04 14.87
CA LEU A 659 -28.91 -4.99 13.98
C LEU A 659 -28.35 -6.33 13.52
N LEU A 660 -28.86 -7.47 13.98
CA LEU A 660 -28.43 -8.81 13.54
C LEU A 660 -29.65 -9.72 13.32
N PRO A 661 -29.58 -10.71 12.40
CA PRO A 661 -30.63 -11.70 12.28
C PRO A 661 -30.63 -12.63 13.48
N SER A 662 -31.84 -13.02 13.92
CA SER A 662 -31.98 -14.15 14.84
C SER A 662 -31.82 -15.46 14.06
N ILE A 663 -30.99 -16.37 14.57
CA ILE A 663 -30.73 -17.68 13.97
C ILE A 663 -31.26 -18.76 14.91
N GLN A 664 -32.25 -19.52 14.45
CA GLN A 664 -32.82 -20.65 15.18
C GLN A 664 -32.43 -21.96 14.50
N LEU A 665 -31.90 -22.90 15.27
CA LEU A 665 -31.49 -24.22 14.79
C LEU A 665 -32.39 -25.30 15.39
N VAL A 666 -32.85 -26.23 14.56
CA VAL A 666 -33.57 -27.42 15.01
C VAL A 666 -32.76 -28.64 14.63
N ALA A 667 -32.42 -29.47 15.62
CA ALA A 667 -31.63 -30.69 15.46
C ALA A 667 -30.23 -30.47 14.81
N ALA A 668 -29.62 -29.30 15.05
CA ALA A 668 -28.25 -29.00 14.64
C ALA A 668 -27.51 -28.20 15.71
N SER A 669 -26.18 -28.27 15.70
CA SER A 669 -25.30 -27.38 16.45
C SER A 669 -24.63 -26.38 15.52
N ASN A 670 -24.07 -25.31 16.08
CA ASN A 670 -23.23 -24.40 15.32
C ASN A 670 -21.89 -24.12 16.02
N ARG A 671 -20.95 -23.65 15.21
CA ARG A 671 -19.74 -22.94 15.62
C ARG A 671 -19.66 -21.66 14.79
N GLN A 672 -19.28 -20.56 15.41
CA GLN A 672 -19.06 -19.30 14.74
C GLN A 672 -17.57 -18.94 14.81
N ASP A 673 -16.99 -18.61 13.65
CA ASP A 673 -15.63 -18.10 13.51
C ASP A 673 -15.74 -16.71 12.87
N SER A 674 -15.24 -15.66 13.51
CA SER A 674 -15.38 -14.27 13.06
C SER A 674 -14.05 -13.59 12.81
N PHE A 675 -13.94 -12.74 11.78
CA PHE A 675 -12.75 -11.91 11.56
C PHE A 675 -12.31 -11.16 12.84
N HIS A 676 -13.29 -10.76 13.67
CA HIS A 676 -13.06 -10.04 14.91
C HIS A 676 -12.48 -10.90 16.04
N ASP A 677 -12.53 -12.24 15.96
CA ASP A 677 -11.95 -13.12 16.99
C ASP A 677 -10.47 -12.83 17.23
N SER A 678 -9.78 -12.33 16.18
CA SER A 678 -8.37 -11.99 16.22
C SER A 678 -8.04 -10.58 16.73
N TYR A 679 -9.06 -9.76 17.02
CA TYR A 679 -8.92 -8.32 17.23
C TYR A 679 -7.94 -7.97 18.36
N LYS A 680 -7.99 -8.68 19.50
CA LYS A 680 -7.12 -8.43 20.65
C LYS A 680 -5.61 -8.60 20.38
N TRP A 681 -5.23 -9.28 19.30
CA TRP A 681 -3.83 -9.45 18.91
C TRP A 681 -3.37 -8.44 17.86
N MET A 682 -4.28 -7.65 17.29
CA MET A 682 -3.96 -6.69 16.24
C MET A 682 -3.10 -5.51 16.72
N SER A 683 -3.02 -5.30 18.04
CA SER A 683 -2.12 -4.31 18.65
C SER A 683 -0.70 -4.85 18.89
N GLN A 684 -0.46 -6.13 18.67
CA GLN A 684 0.84 -6.77 18.85
C GLN A 684 1.50 -7.07 17.51
N PRO A 685 2.83 -7.23 17.44
CA PRO A 685 3.51 -7.72 16.25
C PRO A 685 3.01 -9.11 15.82
N GLU A 686 3.10 -9.44 14.52
CA GLU A 686 2.78 -10.78 14.01
C GLU A 686 3.62 -11.85 14.75
N ASN A 687 3.02 -12.97 15.12
CA ASN A 687 3.73 -14.12 15.67
C ASN A 687 3.36 -15.38 14.85
N PRO A 688 4.21 -15.82 13.91
CA PRO A 688 3.92 -16.97 13.06
C PRO A 688 3.76 -18.28 13.83
N SER A 689 4.33 -18.38 15.03
CA SER A 689 4.21 -19.55 15.91
C SER A 689 2.93 -19.54 16.73
N PHE A 690 2.14 -18.45 16.68
CA PHE A 690 0.89 -18.35 17.39
C PHE A 690 -0.25 -18.98 16.58
N GLY A 691 -0.99 -19.90 17.19
CA GLY A 691 -2.20 -20.48 16.61
C GLY A 691 -3.36 -19.49 16.62
N TYR A 692 -3.38 -18.54 15.68
CA TYR A 692 -4.47 -17.59 15.52
C TYR A 692 -5.81 -18.31 15.29
N PRO A 693 -6.95 -17.73 15.75
CA PRO A 693 -8.26 -18.33 15.50
C PRO A 693 -8.58 -18.37 14.00
N LEU A 694 -9.47 -19.27 13.58
CA LEU A 694 -9.86 -19.41 12.16
C LEU A 694 -10.35 -18.10 11.55
N GLY A 695 -11.08 -17.30 12.34
CA GLY A 695 -11.51 -15.97 11.95
C GLY A 695 -10.40 -15.04 11.48
N HIS A 696 -9.16 -15.20 11.96
CA HIS A 696 -8.00 -14.41 11.54
C HIS A 696 -7.74 -14.44 10.02
N TYR A 697 -8.21 -15.49 9.36
CA TYR A 697 -8.02 -15.72 7.92
C TYR A 697 -9.27 -15.42 7.10
N LEU A 698 -10.36 -14.96 7.72
CA LEU A 698 -11.58 -14.56 7.01
C LEU A 698 -11.45 -13.12 6.48
N PRO A 699 -11.98 -12.83 5.27
CA PRO A 699 -12.05 -11.46 4.77
C PRO A 699 -12.87 -10.55 5.68
N PHE A 700 -12.57 -9.25 5.69
CA PHE A 700 -13.47 -8.24 6.23
C PHE A 700 -14.67 -8.04 5.29
N PRO A 701 -15.94 -8.18 5.74
CA PRO A 701 -16.44 -8.34 7.12
C PRO A 701 -17.10 -9.71 7.38
N VAL A 702 -16.50 -10.78 6.88
CA VAL A 702 -17.06 -12.14 6.89
C VAL A 702 -16.94 -12.80 8.26
N THR A 703 -18.06 -13.30 8.75
CA THR A 703 -18.16 -14.25 9.86
C THR A 703 -18.67 -15.57 9.30
N LEU A 704 -18.00 -16.67 9.61
CA LEU A 704 -18.35 -18.00 9.14
C LEU A 704 -19.13 -18.76 10.22
N LEU A 705 -20.39 -19.07 9.94
CA LEU A 705 -21.18 -20.00 10.74
C LEU A 705 -21.07 -21.41 10.16
N THR A 706 -20.54 -22.34 10.93
CA THR A 706 -20.48 -23.76 10.58
C THR A 706 -21.57 -24.50 11.33
N ILE A 707 -22.48 -25.15 10.61
CA ILE A 707 -23.63 -25.87 11.15
C ILE A 707 -23.42 -27.37 10.95
N GLN A 708 -23.60 -28.15 12.01
CA GLN A 708 -23.50 -29.60 11.96
C GLN A 708 -24.84 -30.24 12.34
N GLY A 709 -25.38 -31.06 11.44
CA GLY A 709 -26.64 -31.77 11.63
C GLY A 709 -26.48 -33.29 11.43
N PRO A 710 -27.26 -34.14 12.12
CA PRO A 710 -27.08 -35.58 12.09
C PRO A 710 -27.65 -36.23 10.82
N LYS A 711 -28.76 -35.71 10.28
CA LYS A 711 -29.45 -36.14 9.04
C LYS A 711 -30.39 -35.04 8.55
N SER A 712 -31.52 -34.89 9.22
CA SER A 712 -32.49 -33.82 8.97
C SER A 712 -32.38 -32.76 10.05
N PHE A 713 -32.28 -31.51 9.63
CA PHE A 713 -32.21 -30.35 10.50
C PHE A 713 -32.81 -29.14 9.79
N SER A 714 -33.07 -28.06 10.53
CA SER A 714 -33.46 -26.80 9.90
C SER A 714 -32.76 -25.60 10.52
N VAL A 715 -32.60 -24.58 9.69
CA VAL A 715 -32.00 -23.29 10.02
C VAL A 715 -33.01 -22.22 9.65
N LYS A 716 -33.45 -21.45 10.64
CA LYS A 716 -34.37 -20.32 10.42
C LYS A 716 -33.65 -19.02 10.74
N PHE A 717 -33.55 -18.15 9.74
CA PHE A 717 -33.16 -16.76 9.89
C PHE A 717 -34.39 -15.89 10.04
N THR A 718 -34.40 -14.99 11.03
CA THR A 718 -35.41 -13.94 11.19
C THR A 718 -34.69 -12.60 11.09
N PHE A 719 -35.00 -11.81 10.05
CA PHE A 719 -34.33 -10.54 9.80
C PHE A 719 -35.08 -9.38 10.46
N PRO A 720 -34.36 -8.38 11.00
CA PRO A 720 -34.98 -7.18 11.57
C PRO A 720 -35.89 -6.46 10.56
N PRO A 721 -37.05 -5.93 11.01
CA PRO A 721 -38.05 -5.30 10.13
C PRO A 721 -37.68 -3.92 9.61
#